data_AF-A0A6P2ASM2-F1
#
_entry.id   AF-A0A6P2ASM2-F1
#
_cell.length_a   1.000
_cell.length_b   1.000
_cell.length_c   1.000
_cell.angle_alpha   90.00
_cell.angle_beta   90.00
_cell.angle_gamma   90.00
#
_symmetry.space_group_name_H-M   'P 1'
#
loop_
_entity.id
_entity.type
_entity.pdbx_description
1 polymer ?
#
loop_
_entity_poly.entity_id
_entity_poly.type
_entity_poly.pdbx_seq_one_letter_code
_entity_poly.pdbx_strand_id
1 'polypeptide(L)'
;MDMLFRRVGSVAVVLVLAGIAQAQPTGASNAATWYQKAFDLSNRLDQTQWQLIADFTVQGGTPTPELRAALDRLGPALRDLQRGTHKDHSDFGLDRSQGFFMRLDHIGPLRNMVRAANADAAVRLHDGDTVGAASRLASMIRVTDHFGDDRVIISSLVGLAAYHVADQTIEYGLDNGQFGALEAAELYRALDALDEFDPMNIIGAAIDEQHVIVDWMHELHEEDRVLELATEMYGDHPLVAEVVAGLDVPWEIERYDEHKGQVIAVMQLEDPEAAREAMAQLDAALMEGRYGTIARELSTAYSRVLERLIDSREMVASRKAMLKELAEGRVRPEEHMNAAPIYLRAASTLQDSLAEPLLEWLRSGEQEAVCELDDELTVALMMHQHVVSVIHDATEKQRCDFNAAVGVTQPTLAIDYALDVRDLLRFLALDMERLICDEQSDAAAERLRLALRLLSHLEGHDQPAVSMVAHEAAVKLVAVLGAFREGEPDLFGESETAQQLPDEFARLDESDPFGYLSMRQAVREHLQRGLRFVRVETSAKEKRLQANRAVIHDAQENQLAAILHLRELAGSRALQKSPMRCARWSAIFDCDALSMIERHDDKPDQSAAVAKIDGAPDENGSDGLPDTWPWRDLRTMEGMIVSPWLERRPRARMDLRELGRAINRSVVLRASEPDDGAKPEPVPPEHGQPSTEVVGSDADGP
;
A
#
# COMPACT_ATOMS: atom_id res chain seq x y z
N MET A 1 35.67 62.41 34.79
CA MET A 1 35.94 61.06 34.25
C MET A 1 35.41 59.94 35.16
N ASP A 2 35.33 60.12 36.49
CA ASP A 2 34.81 59.08 37.41
C ASP A 2 33.32 58.71 37.28
N MET A 3 32.47 59.62 36.77
CA MET A 3 31.04 59.31 36.54
C MET A 3 30.79 58.46 35.30
N LEU A 4 31.71 58.44 34.33
CA LEU A 4 31.58 57.61 33.12
C LEU A 4 31.93 56.14 33.41
N PHE A 5 32.96 55.90 34.23
CA PHE A 5 33.40 54.55 34.60
C PHE A 5 32.38 53.78 35.45
N ARG A 6 31.61 54.46 36.31
CA ARG A 6 30.54 53.81 37.11
C ARG A 6 29.32 53.40 36.29
N ARG A 7 29.03 54.10 35.18
CA ARG A 7 27.89 53.77 34.30
C ARG A 7 28.21 52.63 33.33
N VAL A 8 29.44 52.54 32.83
CA VAL A 8 29.86 51.44 31.94
C VAL A 8 29.98 50.11 32.70
N GLY A 9 30.47 50.13 33.95
CA GLY A 9 30.54 48.91 34.78
C GLY A 9 29.17 48.32 35.16
N SER A 10 28.15 49.17 35.32
CA SER A 10 26.80 48.71 35.70
C SER A 10 26.04 48.09 34.51
N VAL A 11 26.30 48.57 33.28
CA VAL A 11 25.71 48.00 32.06
C VAL A 11 26.38 46.68 31.67
N ALA A 12 27.69 46.55 31.88
CA ALA A 12 28.42 45.30 31.65
C ALA A 12 28.00 44.17 32.61
N VAL A 13 27.73 44.47 33.89
CA VAL A 13 27.25 43.46 34.85
C VAL A 13 25.79 43.03 34.57
N VAL A 14 24.94 43.93 34.09
CA VAL A 14 23.56 43.58 33.68
C VAL A 14 23.55 42.76 32.36
N LEU A 15 24.47 43.01 31.43
CA LEU A 15 24.61 42.20 30.21
C LEU A 15 25.23 40.83 30.47
N VAL A 16 26.18 40.71 31.40
CA VAL A 16 26.76 39.42 31.81
C VAL A 16 25.75 38.59 32.63
N LEU A 17 24.91 39.22 33.45
CA LEU A 17 23.83 38.52 34.15
C LEU A 17 22.64 38.18 33.25
N ALA A 18 22.39 38.95 32.18
CA ALA A 18 21.41 38.58 31.15
C ALA A 18 21.92 37.43 30.24
N GLY A 19 23.24 37.30 30.04
CA GLY A 19 23.85 36.21 29.29
C GLY A 19 23.91 34.87 30.03
N ILE A 20 23.97 34.88 31.36
CA ILE A 20 23.96 33.67 32.20
C ILE A 20 22.52 33.23 32.54
N ALA A 21 21.53 34.07 32.24
CA ALA A 21 20.10 33.74 32.37
C ALA A 21 19.50 33.16 31.08
N GLN A 22 20.29 32.49 30.22
CA GLN A 22 19.76 31.33 29.50
C GLN A 22 19.56 30.21 30.53
N ALA A 23 18.54 30.41 31.37
CA ALA A 23 18.06 29.42 32.30
C ALA A 23 17.77 28.17 31.47
N GLN A 24 18.50 27.09 31.75
CA GLN A 24 18.12 25.79 31.23
C GLN A 24 16.62 25.63 31.50
N PRO A 25 15.81 25.36 30.46
CA PRO A 25 14.37 25.27 30.60
C PRO A 25 14.09 24.40 31.81
N THR A 26 13.34 24.94 32.79
CA THR A 26 12.98 24.19 33.98
C THR A 26 12.45 22.84 33.53
N GLY A 27 13.02 21.72 34.00
CA GLY A 27 12.81 20.38 33.39
C GLY A 27 11.35 19.91 33.22
N ALA A 28 10.36 20.67 33.74
CA ALA A 28 8.95 20.49 33.44
C ALA A 28 8.52 20.85 32.00
N SER A 29 9.30 21.65 31.25
CA SER A 29 8.97 22.07 29.87
C SER A 29 9.57 21.21 28.76
N ASN A 30 10.56 20.36 29.07
CA ASN A 30 11.23 19.49 28.08
C ASN A 30 10.56 18.11 28.01
N ALA A 31 10.18 17.65 26.81
CA ALA A 31 9.58 16.33 26.59
C ALA A 31 10.48 15.17 27.05
N ALA A 32 11.79 15.29 26.86
CA ALA A 32 12.77 14.25 27.19
C ALA A 32 12.71 13.84 28.67
N THR A 33 12.42 14.78 29.58
CA THR A 33 12.24 14.49 31.01
C THR A 33 11.05 13.55 31.28
N TRP A 34 9.98 13.66 30.49
CA TRP A 34 8.81 12.80 30.62
C TRP A 34 9.04 11.45 29.94
N TYR A 35 9.74 11.44 28.81
CA TYR A 35 10.13 10.20 28.13
C TYR A 35 11.07 9.35 28.98
N GLN A 36 12.06 9.93 29.65
CA GLN A 36 12.93 9.22 30.59
C GLN A 36 12.14 8.53 31.72
N LYS A 37 11.14 9.23 32.31
CA LYS A 37 10.25 8.61 33.31
C LYS A 37 9.46 7.45 32.74
N ALA A 38 8.96 7.59 31.50
CA ALA A 38 8.29 6.50 30.82
C ALA A 38 9.23 5.30 30.62
N PHE A 39 10.49 5.52 30.23
CA PHE A 39 11.50 4.47 30.06
C PHE A 39 11.74 3.71 31.37
N ASP A 40 11.95 4.43 32.48
CA ASP A 40 12.16 3.83 33.80
C ASP A 40 10.98 2.97 34.24
N LEU A 41 9.76 3.44 33.99
CA LEU A 41 8.53 2.69 34.29
C LEU A 41 8.35 1.48 33.37
N SER A 42 8.85 1.55 32.14
CA SER A 42 8.75 0.47 31.15
C SER A 42 9.66 -0.73 31.44
N ASN A 43 10.73 -0.52 32.22
CA ASN A 43 11.63 -1.58 32.71
C ASN A 43 10.96 -2.60 33.66
N ARG A 44 9.68 -2.40 33.97
CA ARG A 44 8.85 -3.35 34.74
C ARG A 44 8.35 -4.53 33.93
N LEU A 45 8.37 -4.43 32.59
CA LEU A 45 8.03 -5.54 31.71
C LEU A 45 9.26 -6.43 31.49
N ASP A 46 9.02 -7.73 31.43
CA ASP A 46 10.01 -8.69 30.96
C ASP A 46 10.05 -8.76 29.41
N GLN A 47 11.02 -9.50 28.87
CA GLN A 47 11.20 -9.66 27.43
C GLN A 47 10.01 -10.34 26.74
N THR A 48 9.34 -11.30 27.40
CA THR A 48 8.18 -12.00 26.84
C THR A 48 7.01 -11.03 26.70
N GLN A 49 6.79 -10.15 27.67
CA GLN A 49 5.76 -9.12 27.61
C GLN A 49 6.05 -8.09 26.51
N TRP A 50 7.31 -7.68 26.35
CA TRP A 50 7.71 -6.81 25.24
C TRP A 50 7.50 -7.46 23.88
N GLN A 51 7.75 -8.77 23.76
CA GLN A 51 7.51 -9.52 22.54
C GLN A 51 6.01 -9.57 22.19
N LEU A 52 5.14 -9.83 23.18
CA LEU A 52 3.68 -9.78 22.99
C LEU A 52 3.21 -8.42 22.45
N ILE A 53 3.77 -7.32 22.99
CA ILE A 53 3.47 -5.97 22.52
C ILE A 53 4.00 -5.71 21.11
N ALA A 54 5.21 -6.18 20.82
CA ALA A 54 5.87 -5.95 19.54
C ALA A 54 5.22 -6.74 18.38
N ASP A 55 4.71 -7.94 18.65
CA ASP A 55 4.09 -8.81 17.65
C ASP A 55 2.61 -8.47 17.41
N PHE A 56 1.98 -7.73 18.33
CA PHE A 56 0.59 -7.34 18.18
C PHE A 56 0.41 -6.18 17.20
N THR A 57 -0.32 -6.44 16.13
CA THR A 57 -0.82 -5.42 15.20
C THR A 57 -2.34 -5.40 15.23
N VAL A 58 -2.95 -4.30 14.78
CA VAL A 58 -4.41 -4.16 14.77
C VAL A 58 -5.08 -5.18 13.83
N GLN A 59 -4.37 -5.61 12.79
CA GLN A 59 -4.76 -6.67 11.85
C GLN A 59 -4.52 -8.09 12.41
N GLY A 60 -3.68 -8.25 13.44
CA GLY A 60 -3.25 -9.54 13.99
C GLY A 60 -4.30 -10.32 14.79
N GLY A 61 -5.56 -9.89 14.77
CA GLY A 61 -6.67 -10.55 15.45
C GLY A 61 -7.06 -9.94 16.80
N THR A 62 -7.80 -10.70 17.60
CA THR A 62 -8.36 -10.23 18.88
C THR A 62 -7.27 -10.12 19.95
N PRO A 63 -7.19 -9.02 20.73
CA PRO A 63 -6.20 -8.88 21.79
C PRO A 63 -6.31 -9.96 22.87
N THR A 64 -5.22 -10.65 23.17
CA THR A 64 -5.18 -11.69 24.20
C THR A 64 -5.22 -11.11 25.62
N PRO A 65 -5.68 -11.87 26.63
CA PRO A 65 -5.64 -11.44 28.03
C PRO A 65 -4.23 -11.08 28.52
N GLU A 66 -3.20 -11.80 28.06
CA GLU A 66 -1.81 -11.59 28.44
C GLU A 66 -1.28 -10.25 27.91
N LEU A 67 -1.61 -9.91 26.66
CA LEU A 67 -1.28 -8.62 26.06
C LEU A 67 -1.94 -7.47 26.84
N ARG A 68 -3.24 -7.59 27.14
CA ARG A 68 -3.97 -6.59 27.94
C ARG A 68 -3.32 -6.37 29.30
N ALA A 69 -2.98 -7.46 29.99
CA ALA A 69 -2.29 -7.39 31.28
C ALA A 69 -0.89 -6.74 31.18
N ALA A 70 -0.17 -6.92 30.06
CA ALA A 70 1.10 -6.25 29.82
C ALA A 70 0.91 -4.73 29.60
N LEU A 71 -0.08 -4.34 28.79
CA LEU A 71 -0.40 -2.94 28.53
C LEU A 71 -0.91 -2.21 29.79
N ASP A 72 -1.72 -2.88 30.62
CA ASP A 72 -2.18 -2.35 31.90
C ASP A 72 -1.00 -2.00 32.84
N ARG A 73 0.03 -2.86 32.88
CA ARG A 73 1.26 -2.59 33.65
C ARG A 73 2.03 -1.39 33.10
N LEU A 74 1.99 -1.17 31.79
CA LEU A 74 2.58 0.01 31.14
C LEU A 74 1.74 1.28 31.24
N GLY A 75 0.49 1.21 31.70
CA GLY A 75 -0.41 2.36 31.81
C GLY A 75 0.23 3.63 32.41
N PRO A 76 1.00 3.54 33.52
CA PRO A 76 1.76 4.68 34.04
C PRO A 76 2.80 5.25 33.07
N ALA A 77 3.61 4.41 32.42
CA ALA A 77 4.63 4.82 31.45
C ALA A 77 3.98 5.50 30.24
N LEU A 78 2.89 4.92 29.75
CA LEU A 78 2.10 5.44 28.63
C LEU A 78 1.45 6.80 28.92
N ARG A 79 1.12 7.10 30.18
CA ARG A 79 0.66 8.43 30.60
C ARG A 79 1.81 9.44 30.66
N ASP A 80 2.99 9.03 31.10
CA ASP A 80 4.17 9.91 31.11
C ASP A 80 4.66 10.19 29.69
N LEU A 81 4.62 9.20 28.79
CA LEU A 81 4.80 9.39 27.35
C LEU A 81 3.86 10.49 26.84
N GLN A 82 2.55 10.34 27.07
CA GLN A 82 1.54 11.32 26.65
C GLN A 82 1.78 12.71 27.26
N ARG A 83 2.26 12.84 28.50
CA ARG A 83 2.62 14.15 29.07
C ARG A 83 3.81 14.78 28.33
N GLY A 84 4.77 13.97 27.89
CA GLY A 84 5.88 14.42 27.06
C GLY A 84 5.44 14.96 25.71
N THR A 85 4.42 14.35 25.09
CA THR A 85 3.89 14.79 23.78
C THR A 85 3.11 16.10 23.81
N HIS A 86 2.88 16.69 24.99
CA HIS A 86 2.27 18.02 25.15
C HIS A 86 3.32 19.10 25.46
N LYS A 87 4.60 18.81 25.22
CA LYS A 87 5.69 19.78 25.31
C LYS A 87 6.05 20.26 23.92
N ASP A 88 6.62 21.45 23.85
CA ASP A 88 6.93 22.11 22.57
C ASP A 88 8.25 21.63 21.96
N HIS A 89 9.11 20.98 22.75
CA HIS A 89 10.41 20.46 22.29
C HIS A 89 10.88 19.28 23.15
N SER A 90 11.76 18.47 22.58
CA SER A 90 12.44 17.34 23.18
C SER A 90 13.95 17.46 23.05
N ASP A 91 14.65 17.72 24.15
CA ASP A 91 16.12 17.80 24.18
C ASP A 91 16.70 16.76 25.13
N PHE A 92 17.40 15.76 24.59
CA PHE A 92 18.09 14.73 25.37
C PHE A 92 19.51 15.14 25.82
N GLY A 93 19.96 16.36 25.50
CA GLY A 93 21.27 16.86 25.88
C GLY A 93 22.40 16.19 25.10
N LEU A 94 22.19 15.98 23.79
CA LEU A 94 23.15 15.30 22.91
C LEU A 94 24.46 16.08 22.81
N ASP A 95 25.59 15.37 22.98
CA ASP A 95 26.93 15.93 22.83
C ASP A 95 27.36 15.98 21.36
N ARG A 96 27.07 17.11 20.70
CA ARG A 96 27.31 17.30 19.28
C ARG A 96 28.79 17.40 18.91
N SER A 97 29.69 17.71 19.85
CA SER A 97 31.13 17.72 19.57
C SER A 97 31.69 16.31 19.33
N GLN A 98 30.90 15.26 19.55
CA GLN A 98 31.28 13.89 19.20
C GLN A 98 31.10 13.58 17.70
N GLY A 99 30.52 14.48 16.91
CA GLY A 99 30.32 14.28 15.47
C GLY A 99 29.58 12.97 15.17
N PHE A 100 30.18 12.11 14.34
CA PHE A 100 29.62 10.79 14.01
C PHE A 100 29.52 9.81 15.19
N PHE A 101 30.26 10.05 16.28
CA PHE A 101 30.23 9.21 17.47
C PHE A 101 29.19 9.67 18.50
N MET A 102 28.40 10.70 18.19
CA MET A 102 27.32 11.15 19.04
C MET A 102 26.34 10.00 19.33
N ARG A 103 26.16 9.70 20.62
CA ARG A 103 25.29 8.60 21.06
C ARG A 103 23.84 9.03 21.10
N LEU A 104 22.97 8.19 20.55
CA LEU A 104 21.52 8.38 20.48
C LEU A 104 20.79 7.34 21.34
N ASP A 105 21.20 7.26 22.61
CA ASP A 105 20.77 6.20 23.54
C ASP A 105 19.25 6.17 23.78
N HIS A 106 18.55 7.29 23.55
CA HIS A 106 17.11 7.43 23.76
C HIS A 106 16.24 6.86 22.64
N ILE A 107 16.78 6.70 21.41
CA ILE A 107 15.99 6.28 20.25
C ILE A 107 15.38 4.89 20.43
N GLY A 108 16.17 3.94 20.94
CA GLY A 108 15.72 2.57 21.18
C GLY A 108 14.53 2.50 22.14
N PRO A 109 14.66 3.03 23.38
CA PRO A 109 13.56 3.12 24.33
C PRO A 109 12.34 3.87 23.80
N LEU A 110 12.54 5.00 23.10
CA LEU A 110 11.42 5.79 22.55
C LEU A 110 10.65 5.00 21.47
N ARG A 111 11.35 4.29 20.59
CA ARG A 111 10.73 3.39 19.60
C ARG A 111 9.91 2.29 20.27
N ASN A 112 10.39 1.71 21.36
CA ASN A 112 9.64 0.70 22.12
C ASN A 112 8.38 1.30 22.76
N MET A 113 8.46 2.54 23.26
CA MET A 113 7.30 3.25 23.78
C MET A 113 6.26 3.58 22.69
N VAL A 114 6.69 3.92 21.47
CA VAL A 114 5.79 4.08 20.31
C VAL A 114 5.09 2.77 19.97
N ARG A 115 5.81 1.63 19.96
CA ARG A 115 5.20 0.30 19.74
C ARG A 115 4.16 -0.05 20.81
N ALA A 116 4.47 0.20 22.08
CA ALA A 116 3.52 0.00 23.17
C ALA A 116 2.30 0.93 23.07
N ALA A 117 2.51 2.18 22.65
CA ALA A 117 1.43 3.12 22.38
C ALA A 117 0.54 2.64 21.23
N ASN A 118 1.13 2.09 20.16
CA ASN A 118 0.39 1.53 19.03
C ASN A 118 -0.47 0.34 19.45
N ALA A 119 0.11 -0.60 20.21
CA ALA A 119 -0.62 -1.75 20.73
C ALA A 119 -1.78 -1.30 21.64
N ASP A 120 -1.58 -0.34 22.53
CA ASP A 120 -2.67 0.25 23.34
C ASP A 120 -3.78 0.87 22.47
N ALA A 121 -3.43 1.62 21.41
CA ALA A 121 -4.41 2.17 20.48
C ALA A 121 -5.20 1.08 19.75
N ALA A 122 -4.52 0.05 19.25
CA ALA A 122 -5.14 -1.08 18.57
C ALA A 122 -6.09 -1.85 19.49
N VAL A 123 -5.69 -2.14 20.74
CA VAL A 123 -6.57 -2.76 21.74
C VAL A 123 -7.81 -1.91 22.00
N ARG A 124 -7.67 -0.59 22.11
CA ARG A 124 -8.80 0.33 22.29
C ARG A 124 -9.76 0.32 21.11
N LEU A 125 -9.26 0.23 19.87
CA LEU A 125 -10.11 0.08 18.68
C LEU A 125 -10.91 -1.23 18.71
N HIS A 126 -10.29 -2.33 19.14
CA HIS A 126 -10.99 -3.61 19.36
C HIS A 126 -12.06 -3.52 20.46
N ASP A 127 -11.82 -2.72 21.48
CA ASP A 127 -12.77 -2.50 22.59
C ASP A 127 -13.85 -1.45 22.28
N GLY A 128 -13.80 -0.81 21.11
CA GLY A 128 -14.70 0.29 20.74
C GLY A 128 -14.41 1.62 21.45
N ASP A 129 -13.27 1.75 22.15
CA ASP A 129 -12.78 3.02 22.73
C ASP A 129 -12.05 3.86 21.66
N THR A 130 -12.82 4.34 20.70
CA THR A 130 -12.31 5.08 19.52
C THR A 130 -11.68 6.41 19.92
N VAL A 131 -12.24 7.10 20.92
CA VAL A 131 -11.70 8.35 21.49
C VAL A 131 -10.34 8.10 22.13
N GLY A 132 -10.22 7.06 22.98
CA GLY A 132 -8.94 6.72 23.61
C GLY A 132 -7.88 6.30 22.59
N ALA A 133 -8.28 5.56 21.55
CA ALA A 133 -7.41 5.19 20.44
C ALA A 133 -6.91 6.42 19.67
N ALA A 134 -7.81 7.33 19.28
CA ALA A 134 -7.46 8.56 18.58
C ALA A 134 -6.49 9.43 19.40
N SER A 135 -6.72 9.56 20.70
CA SER A 135 -5.83 10.33 21.58
C SER A 135 -4.44 9.70 21.72
N ARG A 136 -4.38 8.36 21.72
CA ARG A 136 -3.11 7.62 21.73
C ARG A 136 -2.33 7.81 20.43
N LEU A 137 -2.99 7.69 19.29
CA LEU A 137 -2.41 7.87 17.96
C LEU A 137 -1.96 9.32 17.74
N ALA A 138 -2.75 10.31 18.16
CA ALA A 138 -2.36 11.72 18.16
C ALA A 138 -1.11 11.98 19.03
N SER A 139 -0.97 11.25 20.14
CA SER A 139 0.25 11.31 20.95
C SER A 139 1.44 10.72 20.19
N MET A 140 1.28 9.59 19.49
CA MET A 140 2.35 9.02 18.67
C MET A 140 2.82 9.99 17.58
N ILE A 141 1.91 10.64 16.86
CA ILE A 141 2.24 11.66 15.85
C ILE A 141 3.07 12.81 16.46
N ARG A 142 2.75 13.26 17.68
CA ARG A 142 3.55 14.28 18.36
C ARG A 142 4.93 13.76 18.82
N VAL A 143 5.05 12.46 19.12
CA VAL A 143 6.38 11.85 19.34
C VAL A 143 7.22 11.87 18.06
N THR A 144 6.60 11.68 16.89
CA THR A 144 7.33 11.66 15.61
C THR A 144 7.96 13.02 15.28
N ASP A 145 7.25 14.10 15.61
CA ASP A 145 7.78 15.47 15.54
C ASP A 145 9.01 15.66 16.47
N HIS A 146 8.92 15.21 17.72
CA HIS A 146 10.02 15.29 18.68
C HIS A 146 11.27 14.47 18.31
N PHE A 147 11.19 13.50 17.39
CA PHE A 147 12.40 12.88 16.85
C PHE A 147 13.21 13.87 15.97
N GLY A 148 12.55 14.83 15.34
CA GLY A 148 13.18 15.88 14.55
C GLY A 148 14.02 16.86 15.38
N ASP A 149 13.78 16.97 16.69
CA ASP A 149 14.50 17.87 17.60
C ASP A 149 15.96 17.44 17.85
N ASP A 150 16.29 16.17 17.63
CA ASP A 150 17.67 15.70 17.71
C ASP A 150 18.56 16.36 16.64
N ARG A 151 17.95 16.75 15.51
CA ARG A 151 18.59 17.40 14.36
C ARG A 151 19.68 16.54 13.69
N VAL A 152 19.41 15.25 13.59
CA VAL A 152 20.22 14.28 12.82
C VAL A 152 19.32 13.39 11.98
N ILE A 153 19.75 13.07 10.76
CA ILE A 153 18.89 12.40 9.77
C ILE A 153 18.36 11.07 10.29
N ILE A 154 19.20 10.32 11.00
CA ILE A 154 18.80 9.02 11.57
C ILE A 154 17.61 9.14 12.52
N SER A 155 17.53 10.19 13.35
CA SER A 155 16.40 10.40 14.24
C SER A 155 15.13 10.72 13.46
N SER A 156 15.20 11.59 12.46
CA SER A 156 14.07 11.89 11.56
C SER A 156 13.56 10.66 10.82
N LEU A 157 14.45 9.78 10.33
CA LEU A 157 14.05 8.53 9.69
C LEU A 157 13.39 7.55 10.67
N VAL A 158 13.81 7.53 11.94
CA VAL A 158 13.12 6.75 12.98
C VAL A 158 11.76 7.38 13.31
N GLY A 159 11.66 8.71 13.34
CA GLY A 159 10.40 9.45 13.45
C GLY A 159 9.42 9.07 12.35
N LEU A 160 9.87 9.03 11.09
CA LEU A 160 9.06 8.57 9.96
C LEU A 160 8.61 7.11 10.13
N ALA A 161 9.50 6.21 10.56
CA ALA A 161 9.12 4.82 10.80
C ALA A 161 8.09 4.68 11.93
N ALA A 162 8.21 5.50 12.99
CA ALA A 162 7.23 5.59 14.07
C ALA A 162 5.88 6.15 13.57
N TYR A 163 5.90 7.12 12.66
CA TYR A 163 4.71 7.66 12.02
C TYR A 163 3.98 6.59 11.20
N HIS A 164 4.69 5.83 10.37
CA HIS A 164 4.08 4.74 9.58
C HIS A 164 3.30 3.75 10.45
N VAL A 165 3.83 3.41 11.64
CA VAL A 165 3.13 2.53 12.58
C VAL A 165 1.83 3.17 13.09
N ALA A 166 1.82 4.47 13.39
CA ALA A 166 0.60 5.19 13.75
C ALA A 166 -0.39 5.25 12.58
N ASP A 167 0.08 5.58 11.38
CA ASP A 167 -0.75 5.74 10.18
C ASP A 167 -1.46 4.44 9.81
N GLN A 168 -0.79 3.29 9.91
CA GLN A 168 -1.41 1.98 9.69
C GLN A 168 -2.59 1.71 10.64
N THR A 169 -2.48 2.13 11.90
CA THR A 169 -3.58 1.98 12.87
C THR A 169 -4.68 3.01 12.64
N ILE A 170 -4.32 4.23 12.18
CA ILE A 170 -5.30 5.23 11.74
C ILE A 170 -6.09 4.71 10.52
N GLU A 171 -5.38 4.15 9.54
CA GLU A 171 -5.98 3.54 8.36
C GLU A 171 -6.94 2.42 8.73
N TYR A 172 -6.55 1.51 9.60
CA TYR A 172 -7.44 0.47 10.09
C TYR A 172 -8.73 1.04 10.69
N GLY A 173 -8.64 2.06 11.53
CA GLY A 173 -9.81 2.68 12.13
C GLY A 173 -10.71 3.39 11.10
N LEU A 174 -10.13 4.01 10.07
CA LEU A 174 -10.88 4.60 8.96
C LEU A 174 -11.55 3.54 8.09
N ASP A 175 -10.81 2.49 7.73
CA ASP A 175 -11.28 1.38 6.90
C ASP A 175 -12.48 0.65 7.52
N ASN A 176 -12.52 0.60 8.85
CA ASN A 176 -13.63 0.00 9.61
C ASN A 176 -14.69 1.02 10.06
N GLY A 177 -14.60 2.29 9.65
CA GLY A 177 -15.57 3.33 10.01
C GLY A 177 -15.62 3.65 11.51
N GLN A 178 -14.53 3.40 12.23
CA GLN A 178 -14.44 3.55 13.68
C GLN A 178 -14.14 4.98 14.12
N PHE A 179 -13.64 5.85 13.23
CA PHE A 179 -13.39 7.25 13.55
C PHE A 179 -14.52 8.14 13.07
N GLY A 180 -15.20 8.79 14.01
CA GLY A 180 -16.14 9.86 13.74
C GLY A 180 -15.44 11.22 13.62
N ALA A 181 -16.26 12.28 13.54
CA ALA A 181 -15.76 13.64 13.38
C ALA A 181 -14.88 14.10 14.57
N LEU A 182 -15.19 13.67 15.80
CA LEU A 182 -14.43 14.07 16.99
C LEU A 182 -13.02 13.46 16.99
N GLU A 183 -12.93 12.16 16.74
CA GLU A 183 -11.67 11.42 16.65
C GLU A 183 -10.83 11.93 15.49
N ALA A 184 -11.46 12.13 14.32
CA ALA A 184 -10.80 12.68 13.15
C ALA A 184 -10.25 14.10 13.40
N ALA A 185 -10.98 14.96 14.12
CA ALA A 185 -10.51 16.29 14.49
C ALA A 185 -9.31 16.26 15.46
N GLU A 186 -9.21 15.26 16.33
CA GLU A 186 -8.04 15.08 17.20
C GLU A 186 -6.80 14.65 16.41
N LEU A 187 -6.96 13.64 15.54
CA LEU A 187 -5.89 13.16 14.67
C LEU A 187 -5.44 14.25 13.69
N TYR A 188 -6.38 14.94 13.05
CA TYR A 188 -6.10 16.04 12.14
C TYR A 188 -5.28 17.14 12.82
N ARG A 189 -5.65 17.59 14.03
CA ARG A 189 -4.88 18.59 14.78
C ARG A 189 -3.44 18.15 15.08
N ALA A 190 -3.22 16.87 15.33
CA ALA A 190 -1.87 16.34 15.55
C ALA A 190 -1.04 16.35 14.25
N LEU A 191 -1.65 15.99 13.12
CA LEU A 191 -0.98 16.05 11.81
C LEU A 191 -0.75 17.49 11.36
N ASP A 192 -1.72 18.37 11.54
CA ASP A 192 -1.70 19.78 11.09
C ASP A 192 -0.53 20.56 11.72
N ALA A 193 -0.04 20.12 12.88
CA ALA A 193 1.15 20.66 13.52
C ALA A 193 2.47 20.28 12.80
N LEU A 194 2.49 19.19 12.03
CA LEU A 194 3.65 18.80 11.23
C LEU A 194 3.78 19.72 10.01
N ASP A 195 5.02 20.05 9.66
CA ASP A 195 5.34 20.79 8.44
C ASP A 195 4.78 20.07 7.20
N GLU A 196 4.31 20.83 6.21
CA GLU A 196 3.71 20.27 4.99
C GLU A 196 4.78 19.71 4.04
N PHE A 197 5.95 20.33 4.00
CA PHE A 197 7.03 20.02 3.07
C PHE A 197 8.08 19.09 3.68
N ASP A 198 8.34 19.19 4.97
CA ASP A 198 9.27 18.33 5.69
C ASP A 198 8.66 17.80 7.00
N PRO A 199 7.62 16.95 6.93
CA PRO A 199 6.85 16.53 8.11
C PRO A 199 7.66 15.89 9.24
N MET A 200 8.86 15.36 8.93
CA MET A 200 9.74 14.66 9.87
C MET A 200 11.06 15.40 10.10
N ASN A 201 11.16 16.67 9.66
CA ASN A 201 12.35 17.51 9.77
C ASN A 201 13.62 16.87 9.18
N ILE A 202 13.52 16.10 8.08
CA ILE A 202 14.65 15.43 7.42
C ILE A 202 15.60 16.45 6.80
N ILE A 203 15.08 17.51 6.16
CA ILE A 203 15.87 18.58 5.55
C ILE A 203 16.55 19.39 6.64
N GLY A 204 15.80 19.79 7.68
CA GLY A 204 16.37 20.51 8.82
C GLY A 204 17.47 19.70 9.52
N ALA A 205 17.24 18.41 9.71
CA ALA A 205 18.25 17.50 10.24
C ALA A 205 19.48 17.38 9.32
N ALA A 206 19.32 17.35 8.00
CA ALA A 206 20.45 17.31 7.06
C ALA A 206 21.32 18.59 7.13
N ILE A 207 20.68 19.76 7.28
CA ILE A 207 21.37 21.06 7.46
C ILE A 207 22.17 21.07 8.76
N ASP A 208 21.55 20.72 9.87
CA ASP A 208 22.22 20.75 11.18
C ASP A 208 23.32 19.67 11.27
N GLU A 209 23.08 18.49 10.71
CA GLU A 209 24.07 17.42 10.65
C GLU A 209 25.28 17.80 9.78
N GLN A 210 25.08 18.53 8.67
CA GLN A 210 26.18 19.10 7.88
C GLN A 210 27.07 20.00 8.75
N HIS A 211 26.48 20.97 9.47
CA HIS A 211 27.25 21.87 10.33
C HIS A 211 28.01 21.10 11.42
N VAL A 212 27.34 20.19 12.13
CA VAL A 212 27.96 19.39 13.19
C VAL A 212 29.13 18.56 12.67
N ILE A 213 28.98 17.90 11.52
CA ILE A 213 30.03 17.06 10.95
C ILE A 213 31.20 17.91 10.43
N VAL A 214 30.93 19.02 9.74
CA VAL A 214 31.99 19.88 9.19
C VAL A 214 32.80 20.53 10.31
N ASP A 215 32.15 21.07 11.34
CA ASP A 215 32.82 21.65 12.50
C ASP A 215 33.69 20.59 13.21
N TRP A 216 33.13 19.39 13.42
CA TRP A 216 33.87 18.28 14.02
C TRP A 216 35.08 17.82 13.19
N MET A 217 34.97 17.79 11.86
CA MET A 217 36.11 17.47 10.99
C MET A 217 37.21 18.53 11.08
N HIS A 218 36.84 19.82 11.19
CA HIS A 218 37.81 20.89 11.41
C HIS A 218 38.54 20.72 12.75
N GLU A 219 37.82 20.43 13.83
CA GLU A 219 38.42 20.16 15.15
C GLU A 219 39.39 18.98 15.10
N LEU A 220 39.00 17.85 14.49
CA LEU A 220 39.88 16.69 14.33
C LEU A 220 41.14 16.99 13.52
N HIS A 221 41.04 17.84 12.50
CA HIS A 221 42.19 18.28 11.72
C HIS A 221 43.13 19.14 12.56
N GLU A 222 42.59 20.12 13.29
CA GLU A 222 43.38 21.00 14.16
C GLU A 222 44.10 20.23 15.28
N GLU A 223 43.51 19.13 15.76
CA GLU A 223 44.09 18.25 16.77
C GLU A 223 45.02 17.14 16.21
N ASP A 224 45.18 17.04 14.88
CA ASP A 224 45.95 15.97 14.21
C ASP A 224 45.43 14.54 14.52
N ARG A 225 44.10 14.39 14.63
CA ARG A 225 43.40 13.15 15.04
C ARG A 225 42.69 12.41 13.91
N VAL A 226 42.86 12.85 12.66
CA VAL A 226 42.20 12.24 11.48
C VAL A 226 42.58 10.76 11.31
N LEU A 227 43.84 10.40 11.60
CA LEU A 227 44.29 9.01 11.53
C LEU A 227 43.66 8.15 12.63
N GLU A 228 43.58 8.67 13.86
CA GLU A 228 42.93 7.99 14.99
C GLU A 228 41.48 7.66 14.64
N LEU A 229 40.74 8.64 14.14
CA LEU A 229 39.37 8.45 13.66
C LEU A 229 39.29 7.34 12.60
N ALA A 230 40.13 7.40 11.57
CA ALA A 230 40.08 6.44 10.48
C ALA A 230 40.39 5.02 10.98
N THR A 231 41.32 4.88 11.94
CA THR A 231 41.62 3.63 12.61
C THR A 231 40.46 3.13 13.47
N GLU A 232 39.72 4.00 14.15
CA GLU A 232 38.53 3.61 14.90
C GLU A 232 37.41 3.11 13.96
N MET A 233 37.21 3.77 12.82
CA MET A 233 36.15 3.42 11.85
C MET A 233 36.45 2.15 11.05
N TYR A 234 37.69 2.00 10.57
CA TYR A 234 38.08 0.94 9.62
C TYR A 234 39.03 -0.11 10.20
N GLY A 235 39.43 0.05 11.47
CA GLY A 235 40.43 -0.78 12.14
C GLY A 235 41.87 -0.36 11.84
N ASP A 236 42.81 -0.97 12.56
CA ASP A 236 44.25 -0.75 12.40
C ASP A 236 44.79 -1.50 11.17
N HIS A 237 44.57 -0.92 9.99
CA HIS A 237 45.03 -1.47 8.72
C HIS A 237 46.04 -0.51 8.02
N PRO A 238 47.20 -0.99 7.52
CA PRO A 238 48.21 -0.14 6.89
C PRO A 238 47.70 0.72 5.74
N LEU A 239 46.75 0.21 4.95
CA LEU A 239 46.12 0.98 3.87
C LEU A 239 45.33 2.19 4.38
N VAL A 240 44.75 2.14 5.58
CA VAL A 240 44.03 3.28 6.17
C VAL A 240 45.02 4.41 6.45
N ALA A 241 46.17 4.07 7.07
CA ALA A 241 47.22 5.05 7.31
C ALA A 241 47.80 5.65 6.02
N GLU A 242 48.00 4.84 4.97
CA GLU A 242 48.46 5.31 3.67
C GLU A 242 47.45 6.25 3.00
N VAL A 243 46.16 5.89 3.01
CA VAL A 243 45.09 6.73 2.46
C VAL A 243 45.03 8.06 3.22
N VAL A 244 44.96 8.03 4.55
CA VAL A 244 44.89 9.25 5.38
C VAL A 244 46.11 10.15 5.17
N ALA A 245 47.31 9.58 5.10
CA ALA A 245 48.54 10.35 4.86
C ALA A 245 48.56 11.04 3.48
N GLY A 246 47.77 10.55 2.52
CA GLY A 246 47.62 11.13 1.19
C GLY A 246 46.51 12.19 1.08
N LEU A 247 45.69 12.40 2.12
CA LEU A 247 44.58 13.35 2.08
C LEU A 247 45.05 14.79 2.30
N ASP A 248 44.57 15.70 1.45
CA ASP A 248 44.53 17.13 1.76
C ASP A 248 43.25 17.40 2.58
N VAL A 249 43.35 17.24 3.90
CA VAL A 249 42.19 17.27 4.80
C VAL A 249 41.38 18.57 4.68
N PRO A 250 41.97 19.78 4.68
CA PRO A 250 41.21 21.01 4.44
C PRO A 250 40.41 21.01 3.13
N TRP A 251 41.00 20.51 2.03
CA TRP A 251 40.30 20.41 0.76
C TRP A 251 39.17 19.37 0.80
N GLU A 252 39.40 18.21 1.43
CA GLU A 252 38.39 17.16 1.61
C GLU A 252 37.17 17.66 2.42
N ILE A 253 37.39 18.45 3.48
CA ILE A 253 36.31 19.06 4.28
C ILE A 253 35.50 20.04 3.44
N GLU A 254 36.15 20.93 2.68
CA GLU A 254 35.45 21.89 1.79
C GLU A 254 34.59 21.16 0.76
N ARG A 255 35.11 20.08 0.16
CA ARG A 255 34.34 19.28 -0.82
C ARG A 255 33.20 18.49 -0.19
N TYR A 256 33.38 17.99 1.03
CA TYR A 256 32.31 17.37 1.80
C TYR A 256 31.16 18.35 2.08
N ASP A 257 31.50 19.56 2.53
CA ASP A 257 30.55 20.63 2.78
C ASP A 257 29.79 21.02 1.49
N GLU A 258 30.51 21.19 0.37
CA GLU A 258 29.90 21.44 -0.94
C GLU A 258 28.91 20.33 -1.33
N HIS A 259 29.29 19.06 -1.15
CA HIS A 259 28.43 17.93 -1.45
C HIS A 259 27.14 17.95 -0.62
N LYS A 260 27.24 18.13 0.70
CA LYS A 260 26.09 18.16 1.60
C LYS A 260 25.18 19.35 1.29
N GLY A 261 25.75 20.52 0.98
CA GLY A 261 24.98 21.68 0.51
C GLY A 261 24.18 21.39 -0.76
N GLN A 262 24.75 20.64 -1.71
CA GLN A 262 24.04 20.21 -2.91
C GLN A 262 22.95 19.17 -2.62
N VAL A 263 23.19 18.21 -1.72
CA VAL A 263 22.18 17.25 -1.26
C VAL A 263 20.96 17.99 -0.69
N ILE A 264 21.20 18.97 0.19
CA ILE A 264 20.13 19.77 0.83
C ILE A 264 19.36 20.56 -0.22
N ALA A 265 20.06 21.22 -1.15
CA ALA A 265 19.41 21.96 -2.24
C ALA A 265 18.51 21.06 -3.10
N VAL A 266 18.92 19.81 -3.35
CA VAL A 266 18.09 18.83 -4.07
C VAL A 266 16.87 18.40 -3.24
N MET A 267 17.00 18.16 -1.94
CA MET A 267 15.87 17.81 -1.06
C MET A 267 14.83 18.93 -0.92
N GLN A 268 15.25 20.18 -1.13
CA GLN A 268 14.40 21.37 -1.13
C GLN A 268 13.63 21.58 -2.44
N LEU A 269 13.87 20.77 -3.48
CA LEU A 269 13.07 20.84 -4.70
C LEU A 269 11.63 20.37 -4.43
N GLU A 270 10.67 21.18 -4.90
CA GLU A 270 9.24 20.89 -4.79
C GLU A 270 8.80 19.77 -5.75
N ASP A 271 9.37 19.74 -6.96
CA ASP A 271 9.09 18.72 -7.97
C ASP A 271 9.83 17.41 -7.62
N PRO A 272 9.11 16.32 -7.28
CA PRO A 272 9.72 15.05 -6.91
C PRO A 272 10.56 14.42 -8.04
N GLU A 273 10.14 14.56 -9.30
CA GLU A 273 10.88 13.97 -10.42
C GLU A 273 12.18 14.73 -10.69
N ALA A 274 12.14 16.06 -10.63
CA ALA A 274 13.33 16.89 -10.71
C ALA A 274 14.30 16.60 -9.56
N ALA A 275 13.79 16.42 -8.34
CA ALA A 275 14.60 16.04 -7.18
C ALA A 275 15.29 14.68 -7.38
N ARG A 276 14.57 13.67 -7.85
CA ARG A 276 15.11 12.34 -8.15
C ARG A 276 16.21 12.39 -9.22
N GLU A 277 15.98 13.12 -10.30
CA GLU A 277 16.96 13.28 -11.37
C GLU A 277 18.23 13.97 -10.85
N ALA A 278 18.08 15.08 -10.14
CA ALA A 278 19.21 15.83 -9.59
C ALA A 278 20.00 15.00 -8.56
N MET A 279 19.32 14.25 -7.70
CA MET A 279 19.97 13.34 -6.74
C MET A 279 20.74 12.22 -7.45
N ALA A 280 20.17 11.64 -8.51
CA ALA A 280 20.88 10.61 -9.29
C ALA A 280 22.14 11.17 -9.96
N GLN A 281 22.12 12.42 -10.43
CA GLN A 281 23.31 13.09 -10.97
C GLN A 281 24.35 13.35 -9.88
N LEU A 282 23.91 13.73 -8.67
CA LEU A 282 24.77 13.97 -7.52
C LEU A 282 25.44 12.68 -7.03
N ASP A 283 24.68 11.58 -6.95
CA ASP A 283 25.19 10.24 -6.63
C ASP A 283 26.26 9.80 -7.65
N ALA A 284 26.03 10.02 -8.94
CA ALA A 284 27.03 9.73 -9.98
C ALA A 284 28.30 10.55 -9.81
N ALA A 285 28.17 11.86 -9.55
CA ALA A 285 29.30 12.75 -9.31
C ALA A 285 30.12 12.38 -8.06
N LEU A 286 29.44 11.94 -7.00
CA LEU A 286 30.06 11.42 -5.79
C LEU A 286 30.89 10.17 -6.07
N MET A 287 30.34 9.22 -6.84
CA MET A 287 31.04 7.98 -7.21
C MET A 287 32.24 8.23 -8.15
N GLU A 288 32.18 9.27 -8.98
CA GLU A 288 33.31 9.75 -9.78
C GLU A 288 34.43 10.40 -8.93
N GLY A 289 34.20 10.61 -7.62
CA GLY A 289 35.17 11.23 -6.71
C GLY A 289 35.21 12.76 -6.79
N ARG A 290 34.18 13.40 -7.37
CA ARG A 290 34.13 14.87 -7.56
C ARG A 290 34.20 15.65 -6.25
N TYR A 291 33.69 15.06 -5.16
CA TYR A 291 33.63 15.68 -3.84
C TYR A 291 34.68 15.13 -2.87
N GLY A 292 35.75 14.54 -3.39
CA GLY A 292 36.82 13.97 -2.56
C GLY A 292 36.49 12.59 -1.99
N THR A 293 37.47 12.02 -1.30
CA THR A 293 37.41 10.70 -0.70
C THR A 293 36.49 10.70 0.52
N ILE A 294 36.56 11.71 1.38
CA ILE A 294 35.78 11.77 2.62
C ILE A 294 34.28 11.77 2.30
N ALA A 295 33.82 12.57 1.34
CA ALA A 295 32.43 12.56 0.91
C ALA A 295 32.00 11.20 0.37
N ARG A 296 32.83 10.57 -0.46
CA ARG A 296 32.48 9.27 -1.05
C ARG A 296 32.31 8.17 0.02
N GLU A 297 33.17 8.15 1.03
CA GLU A 297 33.15 7.10 2.06
C GLU A 297 32.16 7.37 3.19
N LEU A 298 31.92 8.65 3.56
CA LEU A 298 31.08 9.02 4.70
C LEU A 298 29.66 9.45 4.33
N SER A 299 29.35 9.65 3.05
CA SER A 299 28.00 10.04 2.65
C SER A 299 26.98 8.92 2.87
N THR A 300 25.85 9.30 3.44
CA THR A 300 24.65 8.45 3.49
C THR A 300 24.10 8.24 2.08
N ALA A 301 23.37 7.14 1.85
CA ALA A 301 22.63 6.92 0.62
C ALA A 301 21.44 7.91 0.50
N TYR A 302 21.73 9.18 0.16
CA TYR A 302 20.74 10.27 0.14
C TYR A 302 19.63 10.08 -0.87
N SER A 303 19.84 9.31 -1.93
CA SER A 303 18.75 8.88 -2.81
C SER A 303 17.65 8.13 -2.05
N ARG A 304 17.99 7.27 -1.07
CA ARG A 304 16.97 6.62 -0.24
C ARG A 304 16.31 7.58 0.74
N VAL A 305 17.08 8.52 1.31
CA VAL A 305 16.55 9.53 2.22
C VAL A 305 15.55 10.44 1.49
N LEU A 306 15.87 10.84 0.25
CA LEU A 306 15.00 11.64 -0.61
C LEU A 306 13.69 10.90 -0.93
N GLU A 307 13.73 9.63 -1.30
CA GLU A 307 12.49 8.87 -1.55
C GLU A 307 11.63 8.81 -0.28
N ARG A 308 12.24 8.60 0.90
CA ARG A 308 11.49 8.62 2.17
C ARG A 308 10.87 9.98 2.48
N LEU A 309 11.57 11.06 2.19
CA LEU A 309 11.04 12.42 2.30
C LEU A 309 9.83 12.62 1.37
N ILE A 310 9.94 12.26 0.09
CA ILE A 310 8.85 12.38 -0.88
C ILE A 310 7.64 11.54 -0.45
N ASP A 311 7.85 10.26 -0.13
CA ASP A 311 6.79 9.34 0.32
C ASP A 311 6.08 9.90 1.57
N SER A 312 6.84 10.49 2.50
CA SER A 312 6.28 11.06 3.73
C SER A 312 5.38 12.27 3.48
N ARG A 313 5.71 13.12 2.50
CA ARG A 313 4.89 14.30 2.11
C ARG A 313 3.54 13.84 1.61
N GLU A 314 3.53 12.90 0.67
CA GLU A 314 2.31 12.39 0.05
C GLU A 314 1.42 11.69 1.08
N MET A 315 2.02 10.83 1.91
CA MET A 315 1.30 10.10 2.95
C MET A 315 0.65 11.04 3.98
N VAL A 316 1.40 12.01 4.52
CA VAL A 316 0.88 12.96 5.52
C VAL A 316 -0.19 13.86 4.89
N ALA A 317 0.01 14.37 3.67
CA ALA A 317 -0.95 15.22 2.97
C ALA A 317 -2.26 14.47 2.69
N SER A 318 -2.18 13.23 2.20
CA SER A 318 -3.33 12.36 1.95
C SER A 318 -4.13 12.09 3.23
N ARG A 319 -3.43 11.74 4.32
CA ARG A 319 -4.09 11.49 5.61
C ARG A 319 -4.72 12.75 6.21
N LYS A 320 -4.04 13.91 6.11
CA LYS A 320 -4.59 15.22 6.52
C LYS A 320 -5.90 15.51 5.78
N ALA A 321 -5.94 15.32 4.47
CA ALA A 321 -7.14 15.57 3.66
C ALA A 321 -8.33 14.71 4.10
N MET A 322 -8.12 13.39 4.24
CA MET A 322 -9.17 12.46 4.69
C MET A 322 -9.71 12.82 6.08
N LEU A 323 -8.82 13.02 7.05
CA LEU A 323 -9.23 13.32 8.42
C LEU A 323 -9.90 14.69 8.53
N LYS A 324 -9.51 15.66 7.70
CA LYS A 324 -10.16 16.97 7.63
C LYS A 324 -11.59 16.87 7.12
N GLU A 325 -11.84 16.07 6.07
CA GLU A 325 -13.19 15.87 5.53
C GLU A 325 -14.13 15.23 6.55
N LEU A 326 -13.65 14.22 7.28
CA LEU A 326 -14.37 13.60 8.39
C LEU A 326 -14.60 14.56 9.56
N ALA A 327 -13.56 15.30 9.97
CA ALA A 327 -13.64 16.26 11.07
C ALA A 327 -14.65 17.39 10.80
N GLU A 328 -14.75 17.83 9.55
CA GLU A 328 -15.71 18.84 9.10
C GLU A 328 -17.11 18.26 8.83
N GLY A 329 -17.30 16.94 8.92
CA GLY A 329 -18.56 16.26 8.63
C GLY A 329 -18.98 16.32 7.17
N ARG A 330 -18.04 16.58 6.25
CA ARG A 330 -18.30 16.59 4.79
C ARG A 330 -18.54 15.20 4.23
N VAL A 331 -17.94 14.19 4.86
CA VAL A 331 -18.05 12.78 4.51
C VAL A 331 -18.39 12.00 5.78
N ARG A 332 -19.24 10.98 5.67
CA ARG A 332 -19.57 10.11 6.81
C ARG A 332 -18.52 9.00 6.98
N PRO A 333 -18.27 8.48 8.21
CA PRO A 333 -17.33 7.38 8.41
C PRO A 333 -17.59 6.18 7.50
N GLU A 334 -18.86 5.86 7.23
CA GLU A 334 -19.25 4.73 6.39
C GLU A 334 -18.87 4.89 4.92
N GLU A 335 -18.68 6.12 4.46
CA GLU A 335 -18.28 6.48 3.08
C GLU A 335 -16.76 6.35 2.88
N HIS A 336 -15.97 6.46 3.95
CA HIS A 336 -14.52 6.21 3.93
C HIS A 336 -14.12 4.75 4.17
N MET A 337 -15.07 3.91 4.59
CA MET A 337 -14.81 2.49 4.83
C MET A 337 -14.23 1.82 3.58
N ASN A 338 -13.28 0.94 3.81
CA ASN A 338 -12.65 0.14 2.78
C ASN A 338 -13.45 -1.15 2.60
N ALA A 339 -13.84 -1.48 1.36
CA ALA A 339 -14.52 -2.72 1.03
C ALA A 339 -13.65 -3.96 1.29
N ALA A 340 -12.33 -3.84 1.11
CA ALA A 340 -11.41 -4.98 1.14
C ALA A 340 -11.45 -5.75 2.48
N PRO A 341 -11.30 -5.11 3.67
CA PRO A 341 -11.46 -5.82 4.95
C PRO A 341 -12.80 -6.54 5.11
N ILE A 342 -13.88 -6.01 4.51
CA ILE A 342 -15.22 -6.61 4.57
C ILE A 342 -15.25 -7.87 3.68
N TYR A 343 -14.67 -7.83 2.48
CA TYR A 343 -14.51 -9.03 1.65
C TYR A 343 -13.64 -10.09 2.34
N LEU A 344 -12.52 -9.72 2.94
CA LEU A 344 -11.66 -10.69 3.65
C LEU A 344 -12.39 -11.33 4.83
N ARG A 345 -13.22 -10.58 5.55
CA ARG A 345 -14.09 -11.13 6.58
C ARG A 345 -15.14 -12.08 5.99
N ALA A 346 -15.75 -11.74 4.86
CA ALA A 346 -16.69 -12.63 4.17
C ALA A 346 -16.01 -13.94 3.75
N ALA A 347 -14.79 -13.86 3.24
CA ALA A 347 -14.02 -15.03 2.79
C ALA A 347 -13.62 -15.93 3.97
N SER A 348 -13.07 -15.36 5.05
CA SER A 348 -12.78 -16.11 6.28
C SER A 348 -14.04 -16.73 6.85
N THR A 349 -15.16 -16.00 6.89
CA THR A 349 -16.44 -16.54 7.35
C THR A 349 -16.86 -17.74 6.51
N LEU A 350 -16.79 -17.64 5.18
CA LEU A 350 -17.11 -18.74 4.25
C LEU A 350 -16.21 -19.96 4.46
N GLN A 351 -14.90 -19.75 4.64
CA GLN A 351 -13.93 -20.83 4.84
C GLN A 351 -14.13 -21.54 6.17
N ASP A 352 -14.40 -20.80 7.25
CA ASP A 352 -14.62 -21.36 8.59
C ASP A 352 -15.92 -22.15 8.70
N SER A 353 -16.89 -21.84 7.85
CA SER A 353 -18.23 -22.43 7.90
C SER A 353 -18.46 -23.58 6.91
N LEU A 354 -17.63 -23.69 5.86
CA LEU A 354 -17.66 -24.81 4.93
C LEU A 354 -16.84 -26.00 5.44
N ALA A 355 -17.33 -27.22 5.22
CA ALA A 355 -16.54 -28.42 5.46
C ALA A 355 -15.39 -28.50 4.42
N GLU A 356 -14.21 -28.98 4.84
CA GLU A 356 -13.02 -29.07 3.99
C GLU A 356 -13.28 -29.71 2.61
N PRO A 357 -14.03 -30.81 2.47
CA PRO A 357 -14.31 -31.39 1.15
C PRO A 357 -15.10 -30.46 0.22
N LEU A 358 -16.04 -29.67 0.77
CA LEU A 358 -16.82 -28.70 0.00
C LEU A 358 -15.96 -27.50 -0.40
N LEU A 359 -15.05 -27.08 0.48
CA LEU A 359 -14.09 -26.01 0.19
C LEU A 359 -13.08 -26.45 -0.89
N GLU A 360 -12.57 -27.69 -0.82
CA GLU A 360 -11.70 -28.26 -1.84
C GLU A 360 -12.44 -28.38 -3.19
N TRP A 361 -13.70 -28.80 -3.17
CA TRP A 361 -14.55 -28.82 -4.36
C TRP A 361 -14.77 -27.41 -4.95
N LEU A 362 -15.08 -26.42 -4.10
CA LEU A 362 -15.17 -25.00 -4.50
C LEU A 362 -13.85 -24.54 -5.16
N ARG A 363 -12.71 -25.00 -4.64
CA ARG A 363 -11.35 -24.68 -5.11
C ARG A 363 -10.89 -25.47 -6.33
N SER A 364 -11.44 -26.65 -6.62
CA SER A 364 -11.08 -27.42 -7.81
C SER A 364 -11.63 -26.79 -9.09
N GLY A 365 -12.80 -26.15 -8.99
CA GLY A 365 -13.49 -25.57 -10.14
C GLY A 365 -14.00 -26.62 -11.14
N GLU A 366 -14.06 -27.91 -10.74
CA GLU A 366 -14.64 -28.97 -11.55
C GLU A 366 -16.13 -28.68 -11.80
N GLN A 367 -16.50 -28.61 -13.08
CA GLN A 367 -17.86 -28.32 -13.53
C GLN A 367 -18.61 -29.62 -13.76
N GLU A 368 -19.28 -30.11 -12.72
CA GLU A 368 -20.58 -30.75 -12.95
C GLU A 368 -21.64 -29.65 -13.00
N ALA A 369 -22.65 -29.80 -13.85
CA ALA A 369 -23.72 -28.81 -13.98
C ALA A 369 -24.40 -28.65 -12.61
N VAL A 370 -24.63 -27.42 -12.14
CA VAL A 370 -25.13 -27.23 -10.77
C VAL A 370 -26.55 -27.76 -10.58
N CYS A 371 -27.33 -27.92 -11.66
CA CYS A 371 -28.62 -28.61 -11.55
C CYS A 371 -28.49 -30.12 -11.20
N GLU A 372 -27.27 -30.65 -11.15
CA GLU A 372 -26.93 -32.00 -10.67
C GLU A 372 -26.20 -31.98 -9.30
N LEU A 373 -26.12 -30.82 -8.63
CA LEU A 373 -25.51 -30.76 -7.29
C LEU A 373 -26.22 -31.68 -6.31
N ASP A 374 -25.43 -32.28 -5.43
CA ASP A 374 -25.91 -32.95 -4.23
C ASP A 374 -26.77 -32.00 -3.37
N ASP A 375 -27.85 -32.52 -2.79
CA ASP A 375 -28.66 -31.87 -1.77
C ASP A 375 -27.79 -31.25 -0.66
N GLU A 376 -26.67 -31.90 -0.30
CA GLU A 376 -25.73 -31.43 0.72
C GLU A 376 -25.11 -30.07 0.34
N LEU A 377 -24.67 -29.89 -0.90
CA LEU A 377 -24.06 -28.63 -1.34
C LEU A 377 -25.10 -27.52 -1.51
N THR A 378 -26.31 -27.87 -1.98
CA THR A 378 -27.44 -26.94 -2.03
C THR A 378 -27.76 -26.40 -0.64
N VAL A 379 -27.88 -27.28 0.36
CA VAL A 379 -28.09 -26.90 1.76
C VAL A 379 -26.94 -26.05 2.27
N ALA A 380 -25.69 -26.41 1.94
CA ALA A 380 -24.53 -25.61 2.30
C ALA A 380 -24.67 -24.18 1.74
N LEU A 381 -24.88 -23.98 0.44
CA LEU A 381 -25.04 -22.64 -0.16
C LEU A 381 -26.17 -21.82 0.50
N MET A 382 -27.28 -22.48 0.85
CA MET A 382 -28.40 -21.84 1.57
C MET A 382 -28.06 -21.44 3.01
N MET A 383 -27.21 -22.19 3.71
CA MET A 383 -26.78 -21.84 5.07
C MET A 383 -25.84 -20.62 5.12
N HIS A 384 -25.23 -20.26 3.98
CA HIS A 384 -24.25 -19.19 3.86
C HIS A 384 -24.80 -17.87 3.32
N GLN A 385 -26.12 -17.64 3.38
CA GLN A 385 -26.73 -16.37 2.95
C GLN A 385 -26.23 -15.15 3.73
N HIS A 386 -25.74 -15.35 4.95
CA HIS A 386 -25.07 -14.28 5.71
C HIS A 386 -23.77 -13.81 5.04
N VAL A 387 -23.01 -14.70 4.37
CA VAL A 387 -21.82 -14.32 3.58
C VAL A 387 -22.24 -13.42 2.42
N VAL A 388 -23.33 -13.74 1.72
CA VAL A 388 -23.89 -12.89 0.65
C VAL A 388 -24.25 -11.50 1.17
N SER A 389 -24.84 -11.41 2.37
CA SER A 389 -25.13 -10.11 3.01
C SER A 389 -23.87 -9.30 3.30
N VAL A 390 -22.79 -9.93 3.76
CA VAL A 390 -21.51 -9.24 4.03
C VAL A 390 -20.86 -8.77 2.72
N ILE A 391 -20.91 -9.59 1.67
CA ILE A 391 -20.46 -9.20 0.32
C ILE A 391 -21.27 -8.00 -0.18
N HIS A 392 -22.59 -8.03 -0.02
CA HIS A 392 -23.45 -6.92 -0.39
C HIS A 392 -23.01 -5.63 0.29
N ASP A 393 -22.84 -5.65 1.63
CA ASP A 393 -22.37 -4.48 2.38
C ASP A 393 -21.00 -3.95 1.90
N ALA A 394 -20.11 -4.86 1.46
CA ALA A 394 -18.82 -4.49 0.88
C ALA A 394 -18.96 -3.84 -0.51
N THR A 395 -19.84 -4.35 -1.37
CA THR A 395 -20.06 -3.82 -2.74
C THR A 395 -20.68 -2.42 -2.78
N GLU A 396 -21.29 -2.00 -1.67
CA GLU A 396 -21.85 -0.65 -1.51
C GLU A 396 -20.80 0.37 -1.04
N LYS A 397 -19.57 -0.07 -0.72
CA LYS A 397 -18.45 0.83 -0.40
C LYS A 397 -17.83 1.38 -1.67
N GLN A 398 -17.39 2.64 -1.62
CA GLN A 398 -16.77 3.31 -2.77
C GLN A 398 -15.27 3.04 -2.88
N ARG A 399 -14.59 2.89 -1.73
CA ARG A 399 -13.16 2.59 -1.64
C ARG A 399 -12.95 1.09 -1.51
N CYS A 400 -12.06 0.52 -2.31
CA CYS A 400 -11.56 -0.84 -2.12
C CYS A 400 -10.04 -0.88 -2.34
N ASP A 401 -9.31 -1.16 -1.27
CA ASP A 401 -7.85 -1.22 -1.27
C ASP A 401 -7.38 -2.43 -0.45
N PHE A 402 -7.09 -3.54 -1.12
CA PHE A 402 -6.62 -4.74 -0.42
C PHE A 402 -5.17 -4.59 0.07
N ASN A 403 -4.32 -3.77 -0.58
CA ASN A 403 -2.95 -3.52 -0.12
C ASN A 403 -2.96 -2.90 1.28
N ALA A 404 -3.81 -1.90 1.50
CA ALA A 404 -4.06 -1.31 2.82
C ALA A 404 -4.59 -2.37 3.81
N ALA A 405 -5.56 -3.18 3.38
CA ALA A 405 -6.20 -4.18 4.23
C ALA A 405 -5.22 -5.25 4.76
N VAL A 406 -4.25 -5.68 3.93
CA VAL A 406 -3.28 -6.74 4.29
C VAL A 406 -1.90 -6.21 4.65
N GLY A 407 -1.67 -4.89 4.59
CA GLY A 407 -0.38 -4.27 4.87
C GLY A 407 0.71 -4.62 3.84
N VAL A 408 0.33 -4.90 2.59
CA VAL A 408 1.26 -5.19 1.49
C VAL A 408 1.49 -3.92 0.68
N THR A 409 2.71 -3.39 0.72
CA THR A 409 3.07 -2.15 0.00
C THR A 409 3.85 -2.41 -1.29
N GLN A 410 4.10 -3.67 -1.65
CA GLN A 410 4.93 -4.03 -2.79
C GLN A 410 4.28 -5.13 -3.63
N PRO A 411 4.34 -5.02 -4.97
CA PRO A 411 3.87 -6.06 -5.86
C PRO A 411 4.50 -7.42 -5.56
N THR A 412 3.68 -8.43 -5.28
CA THR A 412 4.09 -9.80 -4.97
C THR A 412 3.19 -10.84 -5.63
N LEU A 413 3.74 -12.02 -5.91
CA LEU A 413 3.01 -13.15 -6.48
C LEU A 413 2.36 -14.04 -5.41
N ALA A 414 2.86 -13.98 -4.18
CA ALA A 414 2.41 -14.80 -3.07
C ALA A 414 1.45 -13.98 -2.21
N ILE A 415 0.18 -13.97 -2.61
CA ILE A 415 -0.85 -13.20 -1.93
C ILE A 415 -1.94 -14.14 -1.49
N ASP A 416 -1.96 -14.41 -0.19
CA ASP A 416 -2.92 -15.33 0.42
C ASP A 416 -4.37 -14.84 0.18
N TYR A 417 -4.62 -13.54 0.30
CA TYR A 417 -5.96 -12.98 0.10
C TYR A 417 -6.52 -13.12 -1.33
N ALA A 418 -5.66 -13.30 -2.34
CA ALA A 418 -6.15 -13.49 -3.71
C ALA A 418 -6.93 -14.81 -3.82
N LEU A 419 -6.51 -15.85 -3.08
CA LEU A 419 -7.23 -17.11 -3.01
C LEU A 419 -8.58 -16.95 -2.29
N ASP A 420 -8.60 -16.17 -1.21
CA ASP A 420 -9.82 -15.87 -0.44
C ASP A 420 -10.86 -15.15 -1.30
N VAL A 421 -10.45 -14.14 -2.07
CA VAL A 421 -11.31 -13.42 -3.01
C VAL A 421 -11.78 -14.32 -4.15
N ARG A 422 -10.92 -15.22 -4.64
CA ARG A 422 -11.30 -16.21 -5.66
C ARG A 422 -12.41 -17.13 -5.14
N ASP A 423 -12.27 -17.61 -3.91
CA ASP A 423 -13.25 -18.51 -3.29
C ASP A 423 -14.62 -17.80 -3.14
N LEU A 424 -14.64 -16.50 -2.80
CA LEU A 424 -15.87 -15.68 -2.79
C LEU A 424 -16.53 -15.56 -4.17
N LEU A 425 -15.74 -15.25 -5.21
CA LEU A 425 -16.26 -15.09 -6.57
C LEU A 425 -16.85 -16.40 -7.10
N ARG A 426 -16.19 -17.53 -6.79
CA ARG A 426 -16.71 -18.86 -7.14
C ARG A 426 -17.97 -19.20 -6.37
N PHE A 427 -18.03 -18.87 -5.08
CA PHE A 427 -19.23 -19.05 -4.27
C PHE A 427 -20.41 -18.29 -4.86
N LEU A 428 -20.24 -17.02 -5.25
CA LEU A 428 -21.28 -16.23 -5.91
C LEU A 428 -21.73 -16.84 -7.24
N ALA A 429 -20.78 -17.30 -8.06
CA ALA A 429 -21.09 -17.92 -9.36
C ALA A 429 -21.91 -19.22 -9.19
N LEU A 430 -21.59 -20.03 -8.18
CA LEU A 430 -22.30 -21.27 -7.88
C LEU A 430 -23.69 -21.04 -7.28
N ASP A 431 -23.81 -20.11 -6.33
CA ASP A 431 -25.13 -19.73 -5.78
C ASP A 431 -26.01 -19.14 -6.87
N MET A 432 -25.44 -18.36 -7.80
CA MET A 432 -26.15 -17.88 -9.00
C MET A 432 -26.66 -19.05 -9.86
N GLU A 433 -25.80 -20.02 -10.20
CA GLU A 433 -26.18 -21.18 -11.03
C GLU A 433 -27.32 -21.98 -10.37
N ARG A 434 -27.23 -22.20 -9.05
CA ARG A 434 -28.29 -22.83 -8.24
C ARG A 434 -29.60 -22.05 -8.31
N LEU A 435 -29.54 -20.74 -8.08
CA LEU A 435 -30.72 -19.87 -8.11
C LEU A 435 -31.41 -19.86 -9.48
N ILE A 436 -30.65 -20.01 -10.57
CA ILE A 436 -31.22 -20.16 -11.90
C ILE A 436 -31.94 -21.52 -12.03
N CYS A 437 -31.33 -22.62 -11.59
CA CYS A 437 -31.99 -23.94 -11.58
C CYS A 437 -33.29 -23.93 -10.74
N ASP A 438 -33.33 -23.13 -9.66
CA ASP A 438 -34.49 -22.95 -8.79
C ASP A 438 -35.53 -21.93 -9.32
N GLU A 439 -35.36 -21.41 -10.54
CA GLU A 439 -36.21 -20.38 -11.17
C GLU A 439 -36.28 -19.06 -10.35
N GLN A 440 -35.24 -18.74 -9.58
CA GLN A 440 -35.13 -17.53 -8.76
C GLN A 440 -34.32 -16.43 -9.46
N SER A 441 -34.83 -15.98 -10.62
CA SER A 441 -34.15 -15.03 -11.53
C SER A 441 -33.67 -13.74 -10.87
N ASP A 442 -34.49 -13.09 -10.01
CA ASP A 442 -34.10 -11.86 -9.30
C ASP A 442 -32.89 -12.09 -8.38
N ALA A 443 -32.92 -13.18 -7.62
CA ALA A 443 -31.86 -13.53 -6.69
C ALA A 443 -30.58 -13.89 -7.45
N ALA A 444 -30.68 -14.62 -8.57
CA ALA A 444 -29.55 -14.93 -9.44
C ALA A 444 -28.94 -13.66 -10.05
N ALA A 445 -29.77 -12.74 -10.56
CA ALA A 445 -29.31 -11.44 -11.07
C ALA A 445 -28.57 -10.65 -9.99
N GLU A 446 -29.01 -10.73 -8.73
CA GLU A 446 -28.31 -10.11 -7.61
C GLU A 446 -26.92 -10.72 -7.36
N ARG A 447 -26.75 -12.05 -7.45
CA ARG A 447 -25.41 -12.67 -7.28
C ARG A 447 -24.46 -12.25 -8.39
N LEU A 448 -24.97 -12.11 -9.61
CA LEU A 448 -24.20 -11.57 -10.72
C LEU A 448 -23.80 -10.11 -10.47
N ARG A 449 -24.74 -9.27 -10.00
CA ARG A 449 -24.48 -7.86 -9.64
C ARG A 449 -23.34 -7.76 -8.63
N LEU A 450 -23.41 -8.54 -7.55
CA LEU A 450 -22.39 -8.58 -6.51
C LEU A 450 -21.03 -9.05 -7.04
N ALA A 451 -21.00 -10.08 -7.89
CA ALA A 451 -19.78 -10.58 -8.47
C ALA A 451 -19.11 -9.56 -9.41
N LEU A 452 -19.90 -8.86 -10.24
CA LEU A 452 -19.41 -7.78 -11.11
C LEU A 452 -18.84 -6.60 -10.30
N ARG A 453 -19.50 -6.22 -9.20
CA ARG A 453 -18.98 -5.19 -8.27
C ARG A 453 -17.69 -5.59 -7.59
N LEU A 454 -17.57 -6.84 -7.14
CA LEU A 454 -16.32 -7.33 -6.59
C LEU A 454 -15.24 -7.33 -7.68
N LEU A 455 -15.53 -7.72 -8.91
CA LEU A 455 -14.58 -7.64 -10.02
C LEU A 455 -14.11 -6.20 -10.31
N SER A 456 -15.02 -5.22 -10.31
CA SER A 456 -14.62 -3.81 -10.51
C SER A 456 -13.74 -3.29 -9.38
N HIS A 457 -13.96 -3.75 -8.15
CA HIS A 457 -13.07 -3.47 -7.01
C HIS A 457 -11.66 -4.09 -7.15
N LEU A 458 -11.47 -5.12 -7.98
CA LEU A 458 -10.16 -5.73 -8.24
C LEU A 458 -9.41 -5.10 -9.42
N GLU A 459 -10.10 -4.30 -10.25
CA GLU A 459 -9.55 -3.71 -11.47
C GLU A 459 -8.38 -2.74 -11.22
N GLY A 460 -8.44 -1.96 -10.14
CA GLY A 460 -7.40 -1.01 -9.78
C GLY A 460 -6.17 -1.64 -9.12
N HIS A 461 -6.14 -2.96 -8.98
CA HIS A 461 -5.14 -3.62 -8.14
C HIS A 461 -3.79 -3.80 -8.85
N ASP A 462 -2.72 -3.42 -8.16
CA ASP A 462 -1.34 -3.54 -8.65
C ASP A 462 -0.72 -4.95 -8.53
N GLN A 463 -1.51 -5.96 -8.14
CA GLN A 463 -1.00 -7.28 -7.79
C GLN A 463 -1.30 -8.32 -8.88
N PRO A 464 -0.30 -9.06 -9.40
CA PRO A 464 -0.52 -10.03 -10.47
C PRO A 464 -1.50 -11.15 -10.13
N ALA A 465 -1.45 -11.66 -8.89
CA ALA A 465 -2.35 -12.73 -8.45
C ALA A 465 -3.82 -12.27 -8.48
N VAL A 466 -4.08 -11.00 -8.13
CA VAL A 466 -5.43 -10.43 -8.14
C VAL A 466 -5.97 -10.31 -9.56
N SER A 467 -5.18 -9.83 -10.51
CA SER A 467 -5.58 -9.76 -11.92
C SER A 467 -5.92 -11.13 -12.51
N MET A 468 -5.15 -12.16 -12.14
CA MET A 468 -5.40 -13.54 -12.54
C MET A 468 -6.71 -14.07 -11.97
N VAL A 469 -6.96 -13.83 -10.69
CA VAL A 469 -8.21 -14.22 -10.01
C VAL A 469 -9.42 -13.52 -10.64
N ALA A 470 -9.33 -12.22 -10.89
CA ALA A 470 -10.40 -11.44 -11.52
C ALA A 470 -10.73 -11.99 -12.92
N HIS A 471 -9.71 -12.26 -13.74
CA HIS A 471 -9.90 -12.87 -15.06
C HIS A 471 -10.57 -14.24 -14.98
N GLU A 472 -10.05 -15.13 -14.12
CA GLU A 472 -10.57 -16.49 -13.97
C GLU A 472 -12.05 -16.48 -13.55
N ALA A 473 -12.39 -15.64 -12.55
CA ALA A 473 -13.75 -15.45 -12.08
C ALA A 473 -14.67 -14.90 -13.18
N ALA A 474 -14.20 -13.93 -13.97
CA ALA A 474 -14.98 -13.40 -15.09
C ALA A 474 -15.28 -14.48 -16.13
N VAL A 475 -14.27 -15.28 -16.52
CA VAL A 475 -14.45 -16.44 -17.43
C VAL A 475 -15.49 -17.42 -16.88
N LYS A 476 -15.47 -17.68 -15.57
CA LYS A 476 -16.44 -18.56 -14.91
C LYS A 476 -17.86 -17.98 -14.98
N LEU A 477 -18.04 -16.69 -14.68
CA LEU A 477 -19.34 -16.01 -14.78
C LEU A 477 -19.88 -16.06 -16.21
N VAL A 478 -19.01 -15.82 -17.22
CA VAL A 478 -19.37 -15.95 -18.64
C VAL A 478 -19.89 -17.35 -18.95
N ALA A 479 -19.19 -18.39 -18.50
CA ALA A 479 -19.54 -19.76 -18.77
C ALA A 479 -20.92 -20.12 -18.17
N VAL A 480 -21.21 -19.68 -16.94
CA VAL A 480 -22.52 -19.87 -16.31
C VAL A 480 -23.61 -19.18 -17.13
N LEU A 481 -23.41 -17.92 -17.52
CA LEU A 481 -24.38 -17.17 -18.34
C LEU A 481 -24.61 -17.81 -19.73
N GLY A 482 -23.54 -18.30 -20.34
CA GLY A 482 -23.59 -18.97 -21.64
C GLY A 482 -24.39 -20.27 -21.61
N ALA A 483 -24.20 -21.09 -20.58
CA ALA A 483 -24.86 -22.39 -20.42
C ALA A 483 -26.40 -22.25 -20.38
N PHE A 484 -26.92 -21.21 -19.75
CA PHE A 484 -28.37 -21.01 -19.69
C PHE A 484 -28.96 -20.29 -20.91
N ARG A 485 -28.18 -19.44 -21.61
CA ARG A 485 -28.67 -18.74 -22.81
C ARG A 485 -29.01 -19.69 -23.97
N GLU A 486 -28.36 -20.85 -24.04
CA GLU A 486 -28.65 -21.85 -25.07
C GLU A 486 -30.00 -22.56 -24.86
N GLY A 487 -30.60 -22.44 -23.66
CA GLY A 487 -31.88 -23.04 -23.31
C GLY A 487 -33.07 -22.06 -23.27
N GLU A 488 -32.85 -20.83 -22.79
CA GLU A 488 -33.95 -19.87 -22.56
C GLU A 488 -33.57 -18.42 -22.95
N PRO A 489 -34.39 -17.73 -23.78
CA PRO A 489 -34.08 -16.39 -24.27
C PRO A 489 -34.24 -15.27 -23.24
N ASP A 490 -34.68 -15.57 -22.01
CA ASP A 490 -34.97 -14.59 -20.97
C ASP A 490 -34.51 -15.07 -19.57
N LEU A 491 -33.21 -15.35 -19.43
CA LEU A 491 -32.60 -15.93 -18.23
C LEU A 491 -32.99 -15.24 -16.91
N PHE A 492 -33.15 -13.92 -16.95
CA PHE A 492 -33.46 -13.12 -15.77
C PHE A 492 -34.87 -12.53 -15.78
N GLY A 493 -35.67 -12.79 -16.82
CA GLY A 493 -37.03 -12.24 -16.93
C GLY A 493 -37.09 -10.71 -16.89
N GLU A 494 -38.23 -10.18 -16.41
CA GLU A 494 -38.43 -8.75 -16.14
C GLU A 494 -37.83 -8.28 -14.80
N SER A 495 -36.83 -9.00 -14.27
CA SER A 495 -36.16 -8.70 -13.01
C SER A 495 -35.73 -7.23 -12.90
N GLU A 496 -36.08 -6.56 -11.81
CA GLU A 496 -35.64 -5.19 -11.54
C GLU A 496 -34.12 -5.12 -11.40
N THR A 497 -33.50 -6.10 -10.74
CA THR A 497 -32.05 -6.21 -10.60
C THR A 497 -31.37 -6.45 -11.96
N ALA A 498 -31.98 -7.23 -12.84
CA ALA A 498 -31.42 -7.46 -14.18
C ALA A 498 -31.34 -6.17 -15.02
N GLN A 499 -32.23 -5.20 -14.78
CA GLN A 499 -32.19 -3.89 -15.45
C GLN A 499 -30.97 -3.05 -15.03
N GLN A 500 -30.36 -3.35 -13.87
CA GLN A 500 -29.17 -2.66 -13.35
C GLN A 500 -27.86 -3.29 -13.86
N LEU A 501 -27.86 -4.53 -14.33
CA LEU A 501 -26.66 -5.23 -14.80
C LEU A 501 -25.90 -4.47 -15.92
N PRO A 502 -26.55 -3.82 -16.90
CA PRO A 502 -25.83 -3.01 -17.89
C PRO A 502 -24.99 -1.90 -17.27
N ASP A 503 -25.49 -1.25 -16.21
CA ASP A 503 -24.76 -0.20 -15.50
C ASP A 503 -23.57 -0.80 -14.73
N GLU A 504 -23.69 -2.02 -14.22
CA GLU A 504 -22.59 -2.73 -13.58
C GLU A 504 -21.50 -3.14 -14.56
N PHE A 505 -21.87 -3.67 -15.74
CA PHE A 505 -20.89 -3.95 -16.79
C PHE A 505 -20.18 -2.67 -17.26
N ALA A 506 -20.87 -1.53 -17.29
CA ALA A 506 -20.30 -0.25 -17.68
C ALA A 506 -19.30 0.31 -16.64
N ARG A 507 -19.25 -0.23 -15.42
CA ARG A 507 -18.25 0.15 -14.39
C ARG A 507 -16.90 -0.52 -14.59
N LEU A 508 -16.84 -1.61 -15.34
CA LEU A 508 -15.57 -2.25 -15.70
C LEU A 508 -14.87 -1.42 -16.78
N ASP A 509 -13.60 -1.05 -16.58
CA ASP A 509 -12.80 -0.36 -17.58
C ASP A 509 -12.68 -1.21 -18.84
N GLU A 510 -13.16 -0.68 -19.97
CA GLU A 510 -13.12 -1.39 -21.25
C GLU A 510 -11.70 -1.76 -21.69
N SER A 511 -10.69 -1.02 -21.21
CA SER A 511 -9.28 -1.18 -21.57
C SER A 511 -8.48 -2.10 -20.64
N ASP A 512 -8.92 -2.27 -19.39
CA ASP A 512 -8.22 -3.09 -18.40
C ASP A 512 -9.15 -3.65 -17.31
N PRO A 513 -10.23 -4.39 -17.65
CA PRO A 513 -11.28 -4.76 -16.69
C PRO A 513 -10.84 -5.73 -15.58
N PHE A 514 -9.60 -6.22 -15.64
CA PHE A 514 -9.00 -7.10 -14.66
C PHE A 514 -7.65 -6.56 -14.12
N GLY A 515 -7.30 -5.31 -14.42
CA GLY A 515 -6.12 -4.64 -13.86
C GLY A 515 -4.75 -5.12 -14.34
N TYR A 516 -4.64 -5.81 -15.48
CA TYR A 516 -3.35 -6.31 -15.98
C TYR A 516 -2.42 -5.19 -16.46
N LEU A 517 -2.95 -4.12 -17.07
CA LEU A 517 -2.15 -2.97 -17.48
C LEU A 517 -1.64 -2.21 -16.25
N SER A 518 -2.53 -1.97 -15.28
CA SER A 518 -2.21 -1.35 -13.98
C SER A 518 -1.14 -2.14 -13.24
N MET A 519 -1.34 -3.45 -13.07
CA MET A 519 -0.37 -4.35 -12.47
C MET A 519 0.98 -4.35 -13.21
N ARG A 520 0.97 -4.42 -14.54
CA ARG A 520 2.22 -4.41 -15.33
C ARG A 520 2.99 -3.11 -15.13
N GLN A 521 2.29 -1.98 -15.02
CA GLN A 521 2.90 -0.69 -14.78
C GLN A 521 3.51 -0.64 -13.38
N ALA A 522 2.78 -1.06 -12.34
CA ALA A 522 3.29 -1.08 -10.97
C ALA A 522 4.48 -2.04 -10.79
N VAL A 523 4.44 -3.24 -11.36
CA VAL A 523 5.57 -4.17 -11.36
C VAL A 523 6.77 -3.57 -12.08
N ARG A 524 6.55 -2.87 -13.21
CA ARG A 524 7.63 -2.18 -13.94
C ARG A 524 8.25 -1.09 -13.07
N GLU A 525 7.46 -0.26 -12.41
CA GLU A 525 7.94 0.80 -11.52
C GLU A 525 8.68 0.24 -10.32
N HIS A 526 8.17 -0.82 -9.69
CA HIS A 526 8.83 -1.52 -8.61
C HIS A 526 10.19 -2.10 -9.04
N LEU A 527 10.23 -2.78 -10.20
CA LEU A 527 11.47 -3.30 -10.77
C LEU A 527 12.44 -2.17 -11.14
N GLN A 528 11.96 -1.05 -11.69
CA GLN A 528 12.79 0.10 -12.01
C GLN A 528 13.39 0.73 -10.76
N ARG A 529 12.60 0.88 -9.68
CA ARG A 529 13.10 1.30 -8.36
C ARG A 529 14.18 0.34 -7.87
N GLY A 530 13.90 -0.96 -7.81
CA GLY A 530 14.87 -1.98 -7.41
C GLY A 530 16.15 -2.01 -8.26
N LEU A 531 16.02 -1.85 -9.59
CA LEU A 531 17.15 -1.87 -10.52
C LEU A 531 18.03 -0.63 -10.45
N ARG A 532 17.48 0.56 -10.14
CA ARG A 532 18.29 1.76 -9.86
C ARG A 532 19.30 1.49 -8.73
N PHE A 533 18.91 0.65 -7.76
CA PHE A 533 19.78 0.29 -6.64
C PHE A 533 20.78 -0.84 -6.94
N VAL A 534 20.53 -1.68 -7.96
CA VAL A 534 21.41 -2.82 -8.30
C VAL A 534 22.25 -2.57 -9.55
N ARG A 535 22.27 -1.34 -10.09
CA ARG A 535 23.13 -1.00 -11.23
C ARG A 535 24.64 -0.99 -10.90
N VAL A 536 25.03 -1.49 -9.73
CA VAL A 536 26.40 -1.83 -9.36
C VAL A 536 26.78 -3.29 -9.70
N GLU A 537 25.85 -4.25 -9.94
CA GLU A 537 26.26 -5.64 -10.25
C GLU A 537 25.36 -6.46 -11.24
N THR A 538 25.88 -6.63 -12.47
CA THR A 538 25.87 -7.77 -13.44
C THR A 538 24.60 -8.33 -14.16
N SER A 539 24.89 -9.01 -15.30
CA SER A 539 24.06 -9.39 -16.47
C SER A 539 23.06 -10.55 -16.31
N ALA A 540 23.02 -11.25 -15.18
CA ALA A 540 22.12 -12.39 -15.00
C ALA A 540 20.63 -12.00 -14.88
N LYS A 541 20.34 -10.76 -14.49
CA LYS A 541 18.97 -10.24 -14.27
C LYS A 541 18.20 -9.98 -15.57
N GLU A 542 18.91 -9.70 -16.67
CA GLU A 542 18.29 -9.37 -17.96
C GLU A 542 17.56 -10.56 -18.60
N LYS A 543 18.04 -11.79 -18.32
CA LYS A 543 17.39 -13.05 -18.76
C LYS A 543 16.07 -13.31 -18.03
N ARG A 544 15.94 -12.97 -16.75
CA ARG A 544 14.67 -13.10 -16.00
C ARG A 544 13.59 -12.16 -16.53
N LEU A 545 13.98 -10.98 -17.01
CA LEU A 545 13.05 -9.98 -17.54
C LEU A 545 12.39 -10.43 -18.85
N GLN A 546 13.12 -11.15 -19.71
CA GLN A 546 12.57 -11.66 -20.97
C GLN A 546 11.50 -12.74 -20.75
N ALA A 547 11.67 -13.60 -19.74
CA ALA A 547 10.68 -14.64 -19.40
C ALA A 547 9.33 -14.05 -18.95
N ASN A 548 9.35 -13.03 -18.09
CA ASN A 548 8.13 -12.39 -17.59
C ASN A 548 7.34 -11.65 -18.70
N ARG A 549 8.02 -11.11 -19.72
CA ARG A 549 7.35 -10.41 -20.83
C ARG A 549 6.49 -11.34 -21.70
N ALA A 550 6.92 -12.59 -21.89
CA ALA A 550 6.19 -13.55 -22.73
C ALA A 550 4.86 -13.98 -22.10
N VAL A 551 4.87 -14.28 -20.79
CA VAL A 551 3.66 -14.69 -20.04
C VAL A 551 2.58 -13.60 -20.04
N ILE A 552 2.98 -12.33 -19.97
CA ILE A 552 2.05 -11.19 -19.93
C ILE A 552 1.36 -10.99 -21.29
N HIS A 553 2.03 -11.24 -22.41
CA HIS A 553 1.46 -11.02 -23.75
C HIS A 553 0.32 -12.01 -24.07
N ASP A 554 0.50 -13.30 -23.77
CA ASP A 554 -0.51 -14.34 -24.03
C ASP A 554 -1.80 -14.15 -23.21
N ALA A 555 -1.72 -13.50 -22.05
CA ALA A 555 -2.90 -13.17 -21.24
C ALA A 555 -3.81 -12.12 -21.93
N GLN A 556 -3.25 -11.21 -22.74
CA GLN A 556 -3.98 -10.08 -23.33
C GLN A 556 -4.91 -10.50 -24.49
N GLU A 557 -4.49 -11.45 -25.33
CA GLU A 557 -5.33 -11.93 -26.44
C GLU A 557 -6.60 -12.65 -25.92
N ASN A 558 -6.52 -13.28 -24.75
CA ASN A 558 -7.66 -13.94 -24.12
C ASN A 558 -8.65 -12.95 -23.46
N GLN A 559 -8.18 -11.77 -23.01
CA GLN A 559 -9.01 -10.75 -22.35
C GLN A 559 -10.06 -10.15 -23.30
N LEU A 560 -9.63 -9.74 -24.49
CA LEU A 560 -10.50 -9.08 -25.46
C LEU A 560 -11.65 -10.00 -25.94
N ALA A 561 -11.38 -11.30 -26.02
CA ALA A 561 -12.37 -12.30 -26.40
C ALA A 561 -13.46 -12.48 -25.31
N ALA A 562 -13.11 -12.46 -24.02
CA ALA A 562 -14.05 -12.61 -22.91
C ALA A 562 -14.99 -11.40 -22.76
N ILE A 563 -14.46 -10.17 -22.88
CA ILE A 563 -15.23 -8.91 -22.75
C ILE A 563 -16.27 -8.77 -23.88
N LEU A 564 -15.86 -9.03 -25.12
CA LEU A 564 -16.76 -8.96 -26.28
C LEU A 564 -17.91 -9.97 -26.15
N HIS A 565 -17.63 -11.14 -25.55
CA HIS A 565 -18.65 -12.15 -25.31
C HIS A 565 -19.64 -11.74 -24.20
N LEU A 566 -19.17 -11.20 -23.07
CA LEU A 566 -20.03 -10.68 -21.99
C LEU A 566 -21.00 -9.59 -22.49
N ARG A 567 -20.50 -8.67 -23.31
CA ARG A 567 -21.31 -7.58 -23.88
C ARG A 567 -22.36 -8.08 -24.87
N GLU A 568 -22.04 -9.09 -25.66
CA GLU A 568 -22.98 -9.73 -26.60
C GLU A 568 -24.05 -10.56 -25.87
N LEU A 569 -23.71 -11.13 -24.70
CA LEU A 569 -24.66 -11.82 -23.81
C LEU A 569 -25.63 -10.84 -23.14
N ALA A 570 -25.13 -9.73 -22.59
CA ALA A 570 -25.94 -8.74 -21.86
C ALA A 570 -26.77 -7.80 -22.76
N GLY A 571 -26.37 -7.61 -24.02
CA GLY A 571 -26.90 -6.53 -24.88
C GLY A 571 -28.03 -6.88 -25.87
N SER A 572 -28.58 -8.10 -25.88
CA SER A 572 -29.38 -8.57 -27.03
C SER A 572 -30.79 -7.97 -27.21
N ARG A 573 -31.22 -6.97 -26.43
CA ARG A 573 -32.42 -6.14 -26.74
C ARG A 573 -32.27 -4.61 -26.58
N ALA A 574 -31.25 -4.09 -25.91
CA ALA A 574 -31.23 -2.66 -25.53
C ALA A 574 -30.46 -1.72 -26.51
N LEU A 575 -29.63 -2.24 -27.41
CA LEU A 575 -28.70 -1.40 -28.21
C LEU A 575 -29.19 -1.00 -29.62
N GLN A 576 -30.45 -1.27 -30.00
CA GLN A 576 -30.96 -0.91 -31.34
C GLN A 576 -31.43 0.54 -31.51
N LYS A 577 -31.26 1.44 -30.51
CA LYS A 577 -31.73 2.85 -30.60
C LYS A 577 -30.69 3.92 -30.29
N SER A 578 -29.43 3.78 -30.73
CA SER A 578 -28.53 4.94 -30.76
C SER A 578 -27.57 4.92 -31.96
N PRO A 579 -27.66 5.89 -32.90
CA PRO A 579 -26.71 5.99 -33.99
C PRO A 579 -25.57 6.95 -33.59
N MET A 580 -24.34 6.43 -33.54
CA MET A 580 -23.07 7.07 -33.96
C MET A 580 -21.89 6.74 -33.05
N ARG A 581 -20.88 6.10 -33.65
CA ARG A 581 -19.42 6.38 -33.61
C ARG A 581 -18.60 5.09 -33.59
N CYS A 582 -18.37 4.50 -34.76
CA CYS A 582 -17.36 3.46 -34.94
C CYS A 582 -16.56 3.71 -36.23
N ALA A 583 -15.79 4.80 -36.27
CA ALA A 583 -14.96 5.17 -37.41
C ALA A 583 -13.53 5.58 -37.04
N ARG A 584 -13.04 5.26 -35.83
CA ARG A 584 -11.70 5.70 -35.36
C ARG A 584 -10.72 4.57 -35.01
N TRP A 585 -11.09 3.30 -35.19
CA TRP A 585 -10.34 2.16 -34.65
C TRP A 585 -9.40 1.44 -35.64
N SER A 586 -9.31 1.90 -36.89
CA SER A 586 -8.44 1.29 -37.92
C SER A 586 -7.06 1.94 -38.07
N ALA A 587 -6.64 2.86 -37.18
CA ALA A 587 -5.40 3.63 -37.33
C ALA A 587 -4.32 3.39 -36.25
N ILE A 588 -4.50 2.43 -35.33
CA ILE A 588 -3.53 2.17 -34.24
C ILE A 588 -2.61 0.96 -34.53
N PHE A 589 -2.87 0.18 -35.57
CA PHE A 589 -2.09 -1.02 -35.87
C PHE A 589 -1.66 -1.06 -37.34
N ASP A 590 -0.58 -0.35 -37.64
CA ASP A 590 0.23 -0.62 -38.82
C ASP A 590 1.71 -0.56 -38.39
N CYS A 591 2.28 -1.71 -38.05
CA CYS A 591 3.72 -1.90 -37.86
C CYS A 591 4.11 -3.32 -38.30
N ASP A 592 4.75 -3.37 -39.47
CA ASP A 592 5.49 -4.48 -40.06
C ASP A 592 6.55 -5.05 -39.10
N ALA A 593 6.21 -6.11 -38.37
CA ALA A 593 7.18 -6.89 -37.57
C ALA A 593 7.06 -8.41 -37.79
N LEU A 594 6.57 -8.84 -38.96
CA LEU A 594 6.39 -10.26 -39.33
C LEU A 594 7.37 -10.78 -40.39
N SER A 595 8.48 -10.08 -40.65
CA SER A 595 9.47 -10.50 -41.66
C SER A 595 10.84 -10.94 -41.12
N MET A 596 11.05 -11.06 -39.80
CA MET A 596 12.36 -11.45 -39.23
C MET A 596 12.42 -12.82 -38.52
N ILE A 597 11.37 -13.66 -38.53
CA ILE A 597 11.36 -14.94 -37.79
C ILE A 597 11.49 -16.20 -38.67
N GLU A 598 11.67 -16.10 -39.99
CA GLU A 598 11.81 -17.29 -40.87
C GLU A 598 13.24 -17.61 -41.35
N ARG A 599 14.30 -17.09 -40.71
CA ARG A 599 15.67 -17.52 -41.02
C ARG A 599 16.54 -17.65 -39.78
N HIS A 600 16.41 -18.78 -39.07
CA HIS A 600 17.53 -19.46 -38.42
C HIS A 600 17.07 -20.83 -37.90
N ASP A 601 17.00 -21.79 -38.82
CA ASP A 601 17.08 -23.21 -38.50
C ASP A 601 18.53 -23.63 -38.76
N ASP A 602 19.31 -23.75 -37.68
CA ASP A 602 20.54 -24.56 -37.60
C ASP A 602 21.00 -24.59 -36.14
N LYS A 603 20.71 -25.68 -35.43
CA LYS A 603 21.27 -25.99 -34.11
C LYS A 603 22.45 -26.94 -34.26
N PRO A 604 23.59 -26.72 -33.59
CA PRO A 604 24.49 -27.79 -33.23
C PRO A 604 24.21 -28.32 -31.82
N ASP A 605 24.49 -29.62 -31.72
CA ASP A 605 24.39 -30.55 -30.60
C ASP A 605 24.98 -30.03 -29.27
N GLN A 606 24.21 -30.12 -28.17
CA GLN A 606 24.60 -29.70 -26.81
C GLN A 606 24.64 -30.89 -25.82
N SER A 607 25.24 -32.02 -26.20
CA SER A 607 25.38 -33.18 -25.30
C SER A 607 26.76 -33.32 -24.63
N ALA A 608 27.50 -32.23 -24.36
CA ALA A 608 28.89 -32.34 -23.86
C ALA A 608 29.30 -31.35 -22.74
N ALA A 609 28.41 -30.97 -21.82
CA ALA A 609 28.76 -30.05 -20.73
C ALA A 609 28.20 -30.43 -19.34
N VAL A 610 28.20 -31.71 -18.96
CA VAL A 610 27.86 -32.16 -17.59
C VAL A 610 28.85 -33.20 -17.06
N ALA A 611 30.16 -32.91 -17.13
CA ALA A 611 31.15 -33.73 -16.45
C ALA A 611 32.35 -32.91 -16.01
N LYS A 612 32.33 -32.49 -14.72
CA LYS A 612 33.47 -32.24 -13.80
C LYS A 612 33.22 -31.00 -12.94
N ILE A 613 32.65 -31.20 -11.76
CA ILE A 613 33.05 -30.50 -10.53
C ILE A 613 32.91 -31.51 -9.39
N ASP A 614 33.99 -32.24 -9.11
CA ASP A 614 34.21 -32.97 -7.86
C ASP A 614 35.42 -32.33 -7.18
N GLY A 615 35.23 -31.87 -5.93
CA GLY A 615 36.32 -31.38 -5.09
C GLY A 615 35.89 -30.33 -4.07
N ALA A 616 35.33 -30.78 -2.95
CA ALA A 616 35.23 -29.99 -1.71
C ALA A 616 36.09 -30.67 -0.63
N PRO A 617 36.91 -29.92 0.13
CA PRO A 617 37.52 -30.43 1.36
C PRO A 617 36.70 -30.06 2.60
N ASP A 618 36.89 -30.90 3.62
CA ASP A 618 36.15 -31.01 4.87
C ASP A 618 36.13 -29.78 5.80
N GLU A 619 35.12 -29.85 6.68
CA GLU A 619 34.76 -29.04 7.83
C GLU A 619 35.91 -28.72 8.80
N ASN A 620 35.91 -27.50 9.36
CA ASN A 620 36.14 -27.24 10.79
C ASN A 620 35.93 -25.76 11.17
N GLY A 621 34.95 -25.52 12.06
CA GLY A 621 35.00 -24.56 13.17
C GLY A 621 34.99 -23.04 12.89
N SER A 622 33.86 -22.38 13.16
CA SER A 622 33.82 -21.28 14.13
C SER A 622 32.39 -20.85 14.47
N ASP A 623 32.18 -20.76 15.78
CA ASP A 623 31.01 -20.37 16.54
C ASP A 623 30.41 -19.00 16.20
N GLY A 624 29.08 -18.89 16.31
CA GLY A 624 28.45 -17.73 16.94
C GLY A 624 27.84 -16.64 16.04
N LEU A 625 26.78 -16.92 15.29
CA LEU A 625 25.79 -15.92 14.82
C LEU A 625 24.36 -16.50 14.84
N PRO A 626 23.30 -15.72 15.11
CA PRO A 626 21.94 -16.23 15.24
C PRO A 626 21.32 -16.59 13.87
N ASP A 627 20.82 -17.82 13.76
CA ASP A 627 20.01 -18.35 12.65
C ASP A 627 18.59 -17.73 12.66
N THR A 628 18.47 -16.50 12.20
CA THR A 628 17.16 -15.91 11.90
C THR A 628 17.19 -15.22 10.55
N TRP A 629 16.93 -15.95 9.46
CA TRP A 629 16.29 -15.44 8.24
C TRP A 629 15.84 -16.58 7.28
N PRO A 630 14.59 -16.57 6.77
CA PRO A 630 14.02 -17.70 6.05
C PRO A 630 14.24 -17.58 4.54
N TRP A 631 15.39 -18.03 4.04
CA TRP A 631 15.61 -18.17 2.58
C TRP A 631 15.55 -19.63 2.09
N ARG A 632 15.33 -20.60 2.99
CA ARG A 632 15.38 -22.04 2.66
C ARG A 632 14.07 -22.63 2.11
N ASP A 633 12.92 -21.98 2.26
CA ASP A 633 11.62 -22.54 1.85
C ASP A 633 11.21 -22.31 0.40
N LEU A 634 11.88 -21.43 -0.35
CA LEU A 634 11.51 -21.11 -1.74
C LEU A 634 11.80 -22.24 -2.74
N ARG A 635 12.75 -23.15 -2.47
CA ARG A 635 13.03 -24.30 -3.37
C ARG A 635 11.99 -25.41 -3.26
N THR A 636 11.22 -25.45 -2.18
CA THR A 636 10.17 -26.46 -1.98
C THR A 636 8.87 -26.05 -2.68
N MET A 637 8.64 -24.74 -2.88
CA MET A 637 7.45 -24.21 -3.58
C MET A 637 7.52 -24.29 -5.12
N GLU A 638 8.72 -24.25 -5.73
CA GLU A 638 8.88 -24.36 -7.20
C GLU A 638 8.33 -25.69 -7.76
N GLY A 639 8.28 -26.75 -6.96
CA GLY A 639 7.73 -28.06 -7.35
C GLY A 639 6.21 -28.18 -7.26
N MET A 640 5.53 -27.32 -6.49
CA MET A 640 4.10 -27.43 -6.20
C MET A 640 3.21 -26.55 -7.09
N ILE A 641 3.72 -25.43 -7.62
CA ILE A 641 2.86 -24.40 -8.25
C ILE A 641 2.89 -24.45 -9.79
N VAL A 642 3.97 -24.93 -10.42
CA VAL A 642 4.15 -24.77 -11.88
C VAL A 642 3.78 -26.02 -12.70
N SER A 643 3.74 -27.21 -12.08
CA SER A 643 3.65 -28.47 -12.84
C SER A 643 2.23 -28.94 -13.25
N PRO A 644 1.12 -28.64 -12.53
CA PRO A 644 -0.21 -29.09 -12.99
C PRO A 644 -0.80 -28.27 -14.14
N TRP A 645 -0.29 -27.05 -14.39
CA TRP A 645 -0.94 -26.08 -15.29
C TRP A 645 -0.73 -26.35 -16.79
N LEU A 646 0.26 -27.18 -17.17
CA LEU A 646 0.66 -27.33 -18.58
C LEU A 646 0.39 -28.70 -19.21
N GLU A 647 0.01 -29.72 -18.43
CA GLU A 647 -0.15 -31.09 -18.94
C GLU A 647 -1.55 -31.65 -18.69
N ARG A 648 -2.51 -31.24 -19.54
CA ARG A 648 -3.63 -32.05 -20.10
C ARG A 648 -4.82 -31.16 -20.47
N ARG A 649 -4.95 -30.80 -21.75
CA ARG A 649 -6.26 -30.58 -22.38
C ARG A 649 -6.33 -31.25 -23.75
N PRO A 650 -7.45 -31.89 -24.12
CA PRO A 650 -7.70 -32.31 -25.49
C PRO A 650 -7.89 -31.07 -26.38
N ARG A 651 -7.25 -31.04 -27.54
CA ARG A 651 -7.46 -30.01 -28.57
C ARG A 651 -8.85 -30.18 -29.20
N ALA A 652 -9.87 -29.55 -28.64
CA ALA A 652 -11.09 -29.24 -29.37
C ALA A 652 -10.94 -27.85 -30.01
N ARG A 653 -10.69 -27.80 -31.33
CA ARG A 653 -10.80 -26.57 -32.11
C ARG A 653 -12.28 -26.24 -32.29
N MET A 654 -12.79 -25.23 -31.59
CA MET A 654 -14.10 -24.65 -31.83
C MET A 654 -14.00 -23.66 -33.02
N ASP A 655 -14.76 -23.89 -34.09
CA ASP A 655 -14.81 -22.99 -35.26
C ASP A 655 -15.86 -21.88 -35.03
N LEU A 656 -15.37 -20.73 -34.54
CA LEU A 656 -16.17 -19.54 -34.22
C LEU A 656 -16.85 -18.90 -35.46
N ARG A 657 -16.52 -19.31 -36.69
CA ARG A 657 -17.17 -18.81 -37.92
C ARG A 657 -18.44 -19.56 -38.29
N GLU A 658 -18.70 -20.72 -37.71
CA GLU A 658 -20.00 -21.40 -37.82
C GLU A 658 -21.01 -20.87 -36.78
N LEU A 659 -20.55 -20.48 -35.59
CA LEU A 659 -21.35 -19.81 -34.55
C LEU A 659 -22.00 -18.52 -35.08
N GLY A 660 -21.25 -17.68 -35.80
CA GLY A 660 -21.77 -16.48 -36.46
C GLY A 660 -22.77 -16.75 -37.60
N ARG A 661 -22.76 -17.95 -38.20
CA ARG A 661 -23.70 -18.34 -39.29
C ARG A 661 -24.97 -19.02 -38.78
N ALA A 662 -24.98 -19.52 -37.54
CA ALA A 662 -26.17 -19.99 -36.84
C ALA A 662 -27.05 -18.81 -36.36
N ILE A 663 -26.42 -17.73 -35.88
CA ILE A 663 -27.08 -16.50 -35.40
C ILE A 663 -27.93 -15.81 -36.49
N ASN A 664 -27.54 -15.91 -37.77
CA ASN A 664 -28.21 -15.17 -38.85
C ASN A 664 -29.37 -15.93 -39.53
N ARG A 665 -29.67 -17.18 -39.12
CA ARG A 665 -30.70 -18.02 -39.79
C ARG A 665 -32.02 -18.19 -39.03
N SER A 666 -32.14 -17.70 -37.79
CA SER A 666 -33.31 -17.96 -36.94
C SER A 666 -34.37 -16.83 -36.88
N VAL A 667 -34.23 -15.70 -37.60
CA VAL A 667 -35.17 -14.56 -37.46
C VAL A 667 -35.68 -13.97 -38.78
N VAL A 668 -36.08 -14.79 -39.77
CA VAL A 668 -36.76 -14.29 -41.00
C VAL A 668 -38.15 -14.89 -41.27
N LEU A 669 -38.77 -15.64 -40.35
CA LEU A 669 -40.16 -16.09 -40.58
C LEU A 669 -41.03 -16.02 -39.33
N ARG A 670 -41.68 -14.85 -39.14
CA ARG A 670 -43.10 -14.64 -38.76
C ARG A 670 -43.27 -13.34 -37.97
N ALA A 671 -43.70 -12.29 -38.66
CA ALA A 671 -44.66 -11.30 -38.17
C ALA A 671 -44.89 -10.26 -39.27
N SER A 672 -45.73 -10.59 -40.23
CA SER A 672 -46.34 -9.58 -41.10
C SER A 672 -47.77 -10.00 -41.41
N GLU A 673 -48.68 -9.59 -40.53
CA GLU A 673 -50.07 -9.27 -40.85
C GLU A 673 -50.57 -8.28 -39.76
N PRO A 674 -51.08 -7.09 -40.14
CA PRO A 674 -51.66 -6.14 -39.20
C PRO A 674 -53.15 -6.45 -38.98
N ASP A 675 -53.58 -6.45 -37.71
CA ASP A 675 -55.00 -6.41 -37.34
C ASP A 675 -55.43 -4.95 -37.19
N ASP A 676 -56.33 -4.53 -38.08
CA ASP A 676 -56.95 -3.21 -38.11
C ASP A 676 -58.11 -3.17 -37.10
N GLY A 677 -58.02 -2.28 -36.12
CA GLY A 677 -59.23 -1.63 -35.58
C GLY A 677 -59.32 -1.47 -34.07
N ALA A 678 -58.97 -0.28 -33.59
CA ALA A 678 -59.77 0.43 -32.58
C ALA A 678 -59.35 1.91 -32.54
N LYS A 679 -60.30 2.81 -32.81
CA LYS A 679 -60.17 4.27 -32.59
C LYS A 679 -60.24 4.57 -31.09
N PRO A 680 -59.43 5.49 -30.54
CA PRO A 680 -59.71 6.08 -29.25
C PRO A 680 -60.63 7.31 -29.38
N GLU A 681 -61.61 7.40 -28.49
CA GLU A 681 -62.44 8.59 -28.24
C GLU A 681 -61.64 9.70 -27.52
N PRO A 682 -62.03 10.98 -27.68
CA PRO A 682 -61.30 12.11 -27.12
C PRO A 682 -61.68 12.38 -25.65
N VAL A 683 -60.66 12.57 -24.80
CA VAL A 683 -60.79 13.07 -23.42
C VAL A 683 -60.76 14.62 -23.42
N PRO A 684 -61.63 15.31 -22.64
CA PRO A 684 -61.67 16.78 -22.57
C PRO A 684 -60.61 17.35 -21.60
N PRO A 685 -60.29 18.66 -21.68
CA PRO A 685 -59.21 19.25 -20.92
C PRO A 685 -59.66 19.67 -19.52
N GLU A 686 -58.92 19.25 -18.49
CA GLU A 686 -59.05 19.80 -17.14
C GLU A 686 -57.97 20.86 -16.86
N HIS A 687 -58.47 22.01 -16.42
CA HIS A 687 -57.73 23.13 -15.85
C HIS A 687 -57.23 22.78 -14.44
N GLY A 688 -56.03 23.26 -14.07
CA GLY A 688 -55.64 23.35 -12.67
C GLY A 688 -54.16 23.64 -12.43
N GLN A 689 -53.78 24.92 -12.38
CA GLN A 689 -52.58 25.37 -11.68
C GLN A 689 -52.72 25.14 -10.17
N PRO A 690 -51.61 25.02 -9.43
CA PRO A 690 -51.43 26.00 -8.36
C PRO A 690 -49.99 26.56 -8.23
N SER A 691 -49.96 27.88 -8.14
CA SER A 691 -49.19 28.72 -7.21
C SER A 691 -47.87 28.20 -6.61
N THR A 692 -46.80 28.87 -7.03
CA THR A 692 -45.56 29.11 -6.29
C THR A 692 -45.83 29.92 -5.02
N GLU A 693 -45.58 29.33 -3.85
CA GLU A 693 -45.43 30.06 -2.59
C GLU A 693 -43.93 30.27 -2.30
N VAL A 694 -43.56 31.55 -2.25
CA VAL A 694 -42.28 32.07 -1.79
C VAL A 694 -42.37 32.20 -0.27
N VAL A 695 -41.51 31.49 0.45
CA VAL A 695 -41.26 31.75 1.87
C VAL A 695 -39.81 32.22 2.01
N GLY A 696 -39.65 33.51 2.29
CA GLY A 696 -38.42 34.07 2.82
C GLY A 696 -38.41 33.95 4.34
N SER A 697 -37.21 33.77 4.91
CA SER A 697 -36.96 33.99 6.33
C SER A 697 -35.60 34.65 6.49
N ASP A 698 -35.63 35.97 6.68
CA ASP A 698 -34.63 36.73 7.41
C ASP A 698 -34.73 36.36 8.90
N ALA A 699 -33.59 36.16 9.58
CA ALA A 699 -33.47 36.43 11.01
C ALA A 699 -31.99 36.57 11.43
N ASP A 700 -31.63 37.81 11.74
CA ASP A 700 -30.45 38.22 12.50
C ASP A 700 -30.52 37.79 13.98
N GLY A 701 -29.39 37.31 14.51
CA GLY A 701 -28.81 37.64 15.82
C GLY A 701 -29.44 37.09 17.12
N PRO A 702 -28.71 37.16 18.26
CA PRO A 702 -27.40 37.81 18.50
C PRO A 702 -26.19 36.87 18.54
#